data_AF-A0A149UUR6-F1
#
_entry.id   AF-A0A149UUR6-F1
#
_cell.length_a   1.000
_cell.length_b   1.000
_cell.length_c   1.000
_cell.angle_alpha   90.00
_cell.angle_beta   90.00
_cell.angle_gamma   90.00
#
_symmetry.space_group_name_H-M   'P 1'
#
loop_
_entity.id
_entity.type
_entity.pdbx_description
1 polymer ?
#
loop_
_entity_poly.entity_id
_entity_poly.type
_entity_poly.pdbx_seq_one_letter_code
_entity_poly.pdbx_strand_id
1 'polypeptide(L)'
;MITENTIFRKFLIKILLTIEYSLKKEKSPSFDFVSLSKLLEDWEYLQRVQPDNGLITIGIGIIRLLLGIPTASEPFEFIKAKSQSRICRILLIATRLRFSHYTLAYEDFQSLLTSYTDLDLPAFQVLADAVCFATNKAGWCTFSGSGKIHLTFRRSVDLEDISIVMDGVSYPASSFEILSNDKRISIILLEDWKLLKQIHVTIRQDTLLGGLFEIPHFLKTEGFVSAGPEGLCGWARYPANPEAAVKLVLTPHDPIQKPIHLFTNTVKFFTPANIAGDTIKHAFSIKKEKLASKATLFSVCSEHGKPLYGSPLALDPFAESARQYALDISRLFPAFSLEEGTFSPISLLEKPTKKQKFPSVAIIIPVYDGFLATKNCIALCLKHKAPHARLIIVNDASPNPDILKYLSHIKNKPDVFILNNEKNLGFPKSVNRGLRQRRPYEDVVLLNSDTLVCRNWLTQLQRAAYAQTDIGTATPLSNNATIFSYPSATGVNPIPDARACQNLSAIMSRMWHGETVDVPTAHGFCMYVKSACLEQTGLLREDIFAQGYGEENDFSCRATALGWRHVACLGTFVGHAESQSFSPVKSDLIARNLDIMNGLHPGYDQLIARWQDRDPLAPYRKKLDLARLHNSRPFLKSVILIMHDREGGILRHVGHRFMNKPVLLHSSWCLKFIVPAARFGD
;
A
#
# COMPACT_ATOMS: atom_id res chain seq x y z
N MET A 1 20.57 3.61 -35.40
CA MET A 1 19.23 3.50 -36.02
C MET A 1 18.10 4.19 -35.25
N ILE A 2 17.67 3.78 -34.05
CA ILE A 2 16.44 4.35 -33.41
C ILE A 2 16.56 5.86 -33.09
N THR A 3 17.71 6.31 -32.60
CA THR A 3 17.99 7.72 -32.28
C THR A 3 18.29 8.58 -33.50
N GLU A 4 18.55 7.97 -34.66
CA GLU A 4 18.74 8.65 -35.94
C GLU A 4 17.41 8.83 -36.68
N ASN A 5 16.36 8.10 -36.27
CA ASN A 5 15.02 8.29 -36.82
C ASN A 5 14.48 9.68 -36.46
N THR A 6 14.07 10.44 -37.48
CA THR A 6 13.61 11.83 -37.34
C THR A 6 12.42 11.98 -36.39
N ILE A 7 11.47 11.05 -36.40
CA ILE A 7 10.27 11.10 -35.55
C ILE A 7 10.68 10.88 -34.09
N PHE A 8 11.48 9.85 -33.83
CA PHE A 8 11.94 9.54 -32.47
C PHE A 8 12.86 10.63 -31.92
N ARG A 9 13.74 11.21 -32.75
CA ARG A 9 14.59 12.33 -32.35
C ARG A 9 13.76 13.57 -31.97
N LYS A 10 12.71 13.90 -32.71
CA LYS A 10 11.77 14.98 -32.34
C LYS A 10 11.09 14.73 -30.99
N PHE A 11 10.75 13.47 -30.68
CA PHE A 11 10.22 13.08 -29.38
C PHE A 11 11.21 13.35 -28.24
N LEU A 12 12.49 12.94 -28.40
CA LEU A 12 13.54 13.21 -27.42
C LEU A 12 13.75 14.72 -27.19
N ILE A 13 13.83 15.51 -28.27
CA ILE A 13 13.97 16.97 -28.19
C ILE A 13 12.80 17.60 -27.42
N LYS A 14 11.56 17.15 -27.69
CA LYS A 14 10.37 17.69 -27.02
C LYS A 14 10.44 17.49 -25.50
N ILE A 15 10.95 16.35 -25.05
CA ILE A 15 11.16 16.07 -23.63
C ILE A 15 12.24 17.00 -23.06
N LEU A 16 13.41 17.10 -23.72
CA LEU A 16 14.51 17.96 -23.27
C LEU A 16 14.11 19.43 -23.16
N LEU A 17 13.40 19.98 -24.16
CA LEU A 17 12.88 21.34 -24.12
C LEU A 17 11.90 21.56 -22.95
N THR A 18 11.11 20.55 -22.61
CA THR A 18 10.19 20.62 -21.48
C THR A 18 10.94 20.61 -20.14
N ILE A 19 11.99 19.80 -20.03
CA ILE A 19 12.87 19.76 -18.85
C ILE A 19 13.57 21.11 -18.70
N GLU A 20 14.19 21.62 -19.77
CA GLU A 20 14.92 22.89 -19.74
C GLU A 20 14.00 24.06 -19.35
N TYR A 21 12.81 24.15 -19.94
CA TYR A 21 11.82 25.15 -19.56
C TYR A 21 11.43 25.04 -18.07
N SER A 22 11.32 23.83 -17.54
CA SER A 22 10.96 23.60 -16.13
C SER A 22 12.08 23.99 -15.17
N LEU A 23 13.35 23.78 -15.55
CA LEU A 23 14.51 24.09 -14.72
C LEU A 23 14.88 25.59 -14.78
N LYS A 24 14.88 26.19 -15.97
CA LYS A 24 15.31 27.59 -16.19
C LYS A 24 14.17 28.60 -16.11
N LYS A 25 12.90 28.16 -16.20
CA LYS A 25 11.70 29.03 -16.34
C LYS A 25 11.72 29.95 -17.56
N GLU A 26 12.57 29.68 -18.56
CA GLU A 26 12.69 30.43 -19.81
C GLU A 26 12.43 29.52 -21.02
N LYS A 27 11.74 30.02 -22.05
CA LYS A 27 11.48 29.26 -23.28
C LYS A 27 12.68 29.37 -24.22
N SER A 28 13.40 28.27 -24.42
CA SER A 28 14.34 28.17 -25.54
C SER A 28 13.59 27.85 -26.83
N PRO A 29 13.78 28.63 -27.93
CA PRO A 29 13.11 28.40 -29.20
C PRO A 29 13.67 27.18 -29.95
N SER A 30 14.90 26.73 -29.62
CA SER A 30 15.56 25.59 -30.25
C SER A 30 16.52 24.91 -29.27
N PHE A 31 16.72 23.60 -29.46
CA PHE A 31 17.69 22.83 -28.69
C PHE A 31 18.96 22.66 -29.53
N ASP A 32 20.08 23.20 -29.05
CA ASP A 32 21.37 23.09 -29.74
C ASP A 32 22.04 21.75 -29.44
N PHE A 33 22.31 20.99 -30.51
CA PHE A 33 22.95 19.68 -30.41
C PHE A 33 24.47 19.76 -30.23
N VAL A 34 25.11 20.89 -30.58
CA VAL A 34 26.57 21.07 -30.50
C VAL A 34 27.04 21.19 -29.04
N SER A 35 26.15 21.63 -28.14
CA SER A 35 26.43 21.84 -26.71
C SER A 35 26.01 20.69 -25.79
N LEU A 36 25.61 19.52 -26.33
CA LEU A 36 25.12 18.38 -25.54
C LEU A 36 26.09 17.91 -24.45
N SER A 37 27.40 17.85 -24.75
CA SER A 37 28.41 17.42 -23.77
C SER A 37 28.52 18.40 -22.60
N LYS A 38 28.44 19.71 -22.89
CA LYS A 38 28.48 20.74 -21.84
C LYS A 38 27.22 20.70 -20.98
N LEU A 39 26.06 20.54 -21.61
CA LEU A 39 24.78 20.40 -20.92
C LEU A 39 24.76 19.16 -20.01
N LEU A 40 25.38 18.05 -20.45
CA LEU A 40 25.50 16.85 -19.63
C LEU A 40 26.26 17.13 -18.33
N GLU A 41 27.42 17.79 -18.41
CA GLU A 41 28.22 18.15 -17.24
C GLU A 41 27.42 19.00 -16.25
N ASP A 42 26.71 20.01 -16.76
CA ASP A 42 25.92 20.92 -15.93
C ASP A 42 24.77 20.18 -15.23
N TRP A 43 24.09 19.25 -15.91
CA TRP A 43 22.98 18.48 -15.33
C TRP A 43 23.45 17.39 -14.38
N GLU A 44 24.60 16.76 -14.64
CA GLU A 44 25.23 15.83 -13.68
C GLU A 44 25.65 16.54 -12.39
N TYR A 45 26.11 17.80 -12.48
CA TYR A 45 26.33 18.63 -11.31
C TYR A 45 25.02 18.92 -10.56
N LEU A 46 23.96 19.32 -11.27
CA LEU A 46 22.64 19.56 -10.66
C LEU A 46 22.06 18.32 -10.00
N GLN A 47 22.26 17.12 -10.56
CA GLN A 47 21.81 15.87 -9.96
C GLN A 47 22.47 15.59 -8.61
N ARG A 48 23.74 15.98 -8.42
CA ARG A 48 24.41 15.85 -7.10
C ARG A 48 23.77 16.75 -6.05
N VAL A 49 23.26 17.91 -6.45
CA VAL A 49 22.53 18.85 -5.58
C VAL A 49 21.09 18.39 -5.35
N GLN A 50 20.46 17.75 -6.35
CA GLN A 50 19.07 17.30 -6.33
C GLN A 50 18.94 15.83 -6.77
N PRO A 51 19.37 14.86 -5.94
CA PRO A 51 19.46 13.46 -6.34
C PRO A 51 18.10 12.81 -6.63
N ASP A 52 17.02 13.32 -6.05
CA ASP A 52 15.66 12.80 -6.23
C ASP A 52 14.88 13.49 -7.36
N ASN A 53 15.49 14.43 -8.10
CA ASN A 53 14.80 15.12 -9.18
C ASN A 53 14.71 14.23 -10.44
N GLY A 54 13.52 13.70 -10.68
CA GLY A 54 13.23 12.82 -11.82
C GLY A 54 13.42 13.49 -13.18
N LEU A 55 13.15 14.79 -13.31
CA LEU A 55 13.35 15.53 -14.58
C LEU A 55 14.82 15.54 -14.98
N ILE A 56 15.70 15.89 -14.04
CA ILE A 56 17.15 15.95 -14.26
C ILE A 56 17.66 14.54 -14.60
N THR A 57 17.22 13.54 -13.85
CA THR A 57 17.60 12.13 -14.04
C THR A 57 17.22 11.63 -15.43
N ILE A 58 15.98 11.83 -15.87
CA ILE A 58 15.52 11.47 -17.23
C ILE A 58 16.28 12.27 -18.29
N GLY A 59 16.51 13.56 -18.03
CA GLY A 59 17.28 14.44 -18.89
C GLY A 59 18.70 13.94 -19.18
N ILE A 60 19.45 13.58 -18.14
CA ILE A 60 20.78 12.98 -18.23
C ILE A 60 20.73 11.70 -19.07
N GLY A 61 19.74 10.83 -18.82
CA GLY A 61 19.55 9.60 -19.59
C GLY A 61 19.37 9.87 -21.09
N ILE A 62 18.55 10.87 -21.45
CA ILE A 62 18.32 11.23 -22.86
C ILE A 62 19.58 11.83 -23.49
N ILE A 63 20.31 12.70 -22.79
CA ILE A 63 21.54 13.30 -23.30
C ILE A 63 22.61 12.23 -23.54
N ARG A 64 22.82 11.32 -22.58
CA ARG A 64 23.71 10.16 -22.72
C ARG A 64 23.29 9.27 -23.90
N LEU A 65 21.98 9.03 -24.05
CA LEU A 65 21.43 8.26 -25.17
C LEU A 65 21.75 8.93 -26.52
N LEU A 66 21.61 10.25 -26.63
CA LEU A 66 21.92 11.00 -27.85
C LEU A 66 23.41 10.95 -28.18
N LEU A 67 24.27 11.14 -27.18
CA LEU A 67 25.74 11.09 -27.28
C LEU A 67 26.30 9.68 -27.51
N GLY A 68 25.50 8.63 -27.34
CA GLY A 68 25.95 7.23 -27.50
C GLY A 68 26.76 6.71 -26.31
N ILE A 69 26.55 7.27 -25.12
CA ILE A 69 27.18 6.83 -23.88
C ILE A 69 26.47 5.57 -23.35
N PRO A 70 27.17 4.43 -23.14
CA PRO A 70 26.54 3.16 -22.74
C PRO A 70 25.74 3.20 -21.43
N THR A 71 26.11 4.06 -20.48
CA THR A 71 25.43 4.25 -19.19
C THR A 71 24.12 5.06 -19.28
N ALA A 72 23.57 5.25 -20.49
CA ALA A 72 22.29 5.91 -20.70
C ALA A 72 21.09 5.16 -20.08
N SER A 73 21.20 3.86 -19.81
CA SER A 73 20.09 3.09 -19.24
C SER A 73 19.92 3.28 -17.73
N GLU A 74 20.99 3.59 -17.00
CA GLU A 74 20.96 3.69 -15.52
C GLU A 74 19.89 4.67 -14.99
N PRO A 75 19.74 5.89 -15.55
CA PRO A 75 18.72 6.82 -15.08
C PRO A 75 17.29 6.29 -15.32
N PHE A 76 17.06 5.61 -16.44
CA PHE A 76 15.76 5.05 -16.77
C PHE A 76 15.43 3.82 -15.93
N GLU A 77 16.42 2.99 -15.60
CA GLU A 77 16.25 1.85 -14.68
C GLU A 77 15.92 2.34 -13.27
N PHE A 78 16.60 3.38 -12.79
CA PHE A 78 16.33 4.00 -11.50
C PHE A 78 14.90 4.53 -11.40
N ILE A 79 14.43 5.27 -12.40
CA ILE A 79 13.06 5.81 -12.43
C ILE A 79 12.03 4.69 -12.61
N LYS A 80 12.29 3.68 -13.45
CA LYS A 80 11.43 2.49 -13.60
C LYS A 80 11.26 1.73 -12.28
N ALA A 81 12.30 1.64 -11.45
CA ALA A 81 12.22 0.94 -10.17
C ALA A 81 11.30 1.66 -9.14
N LYS A 82 11.05 2.96 -9.32
CA LYS A 82 10.26 3.79 -8.41
C LYS A 82 8.92 4.26 -8.99
N SER A 83 8.73 4.14 -10.31
CA SER A 83 7.58 4.73 -11.00
C SER A 83 6.97 3.82 -12.07
N GLN A 84 5.72 4.12 -12.41
CA GLN A 84 4.98 3.52 -13.53
C GLN A 84 4.94 4.50 -14.71
N SER A 85 6.06 5.14 -15.03
CA SER A 85 6.13 6.14 -16.11
C SER A 85 6.20 5.50 -17.50
N ARG A 86 5.20 5.77 -18.35
CA ARG A 86 5.20 5.32 -19.75
C ARG A 86 6.38 5.88 -20.54
N ILE A 87 6.69 7.18 -20.35
CA ILE A 87 7.81 7.86 -21.01
C ILE A 87 9.13 7.17 -20.65
N CYS A 88 9.37 6.93 -19.37
CA CYS A 88 10.59 6.27 -18.91
C CYS A 88 10.77 4.89 -19.54
N ARG A 89 9.70 4.09 -19.64
CA ARG A 89 9.77 2.76 -20.26
C ARG A 89 10.07 2.83 -21.76
N ILE A 90 9.46 3.76 -22.48
CA ILE A 90 9.76 4.01 -23.91
C ILE A 90 11.24 4.38 -24.09
N LEU A 91 11.79 5.24 -23.23
CA LEU A 91 13.19 5.65 -23.28
C LEU A 91 14.15 4.51 -22.95
N LEU A 92 13.82 3.68 -21.97
CA LEU A 92 14.62 2.49 -21.61
C LEU A 92 14.70 1.51 -22.79
N ILE A 93 13.56 1.18 -23.41
CA ILE A 93 13.50 0.27 -24.56
C ILE A 93 14.32 0.83 -25.73
N ALA A 94 14.19 2.12 -26.03
CA ALA A 94 14.98 2.77 -27.07
C ALA A 94 16.48 2.72 -26.78
N THR A 95 16.88 2.86 -25.52
CA THR A 95 18.26 2.72 -25.07
C THR A 95 18.78 1.31 -25.28
N ARG A 96 18.00 0.29 -24.89
CA ARG A 96 18.35 -1.12 -25.10
C ARG A 96 18.52 -1.45 -26.58
N LEU A 97 17.65 -0.93 -27.45
CA LEU A 97 17.78 -1.09 -28.91
C LEU A 97 19.05 -0.42 -29.45
N ARG A 98 19.37 0.81 -29.00
CA ARG A 98 20.57 1.53 -29.47
C ARG A 98 21.86 0.75 -29.18
N PHE A 99 21.94 0.09 -28.02
CA PHE A 99 23.11 -0.67 -27.59
C PHE A 99 22.97 -2.19 -27.80
N SER A 100 22.07 -2.62 -28.70
CA SER A 100 21.92 -4.03 -29.10
C SER A 100 21.56 -5.02 -27.97
N HIS A 101 20.94 -4.55 -26.89
CA HIS A 101 20.41 -5.39 -25.81
C HIS A 101 18.99 -5.88 -26.15
N TYR A 102 18.85 -6.63 -27.25
CA TYR A 102 17.55 -6.96 -27.85
C TYR A 102 16.63 -7.81 -26.96
N THR A 103 17.19 -8.76 -26.19
CA THR A 103 16.41 -9.58 -25.25
C THR A 103 15.77 -8.73 -24.15
N LEU A 104 16.51 -7.79 -23.57
CA LEU A 104 15.97 -6.87 -22.56
C LEU A 104 14.95 -5.90 -23.17
N ALA A 105 15.20 -5.41 -24.39
CA ALA A 105 14.23 -4.58 -25.11
C ALA A 105 12.91 -5.31 -25.35
N TYR A 106 12.98 -6.60 -25.73
CA TYR A 106 11.82 -7.48 -25.90
C TYR A 106 11.00 -7.59 -24.61
N GLU A 107 11.64 -7.97 -23.50
CA GLU A 107 10.98 -8.15 -22.20
C GLU A 107 10.33 -6.85 -21.71
N ASP A 108 11.07 -5.73 -21.82
CA ASP A 108 10.58 -4.41 -21.40
C ASP A 108 9.40 -3.94 -22.24
N PHE A 109 9.42 -4.18 -23.56
CA PHE A 109 8.35 -3.81 -24.47
C PHE A 109 7.12 -4.71 -24.32
N GLN A 110 7.30 -6.03 -24.16
CA GLN A 110 6.19 -6.94 -23.86
C GLN A 110 5.48 -6.52 -22.58
N SER A 111 6.26 -6.24 -21.52
CA SER A 111 5.70 -5.76 -20.26
C SER A 111 5.06 -4.36 -20.39
N LEU A 112 5.52 -3.49 -21.31
CA LEU A 112 4.86 -2.22 -21.59
C LEU A 112 3.47 -2.43 -22.21
N LEU A 113 3.37 -3.32 -23.20
CA LEU A 113 2.13 -3.63 -23.92
C LEU A 113 1.07 -4.30 -23.03
N THR A 114 1.48 -5.12 -22.07
CA THR A 114 0.55 -5.79 -21.14
C THR A 114 0.15 -4.91 -19.96
N SER A 115 0.92 -3.85 -19.68
CA SER A 115 0.67 -2.97 -18.51
C SER A 115 -0.11 -1.71 -18.84
N TYR A 116 -0.09 -1.24 -20.08
CA TYR A 116 -0.70 0.05 -20.45
C TYR A 116 -1.62 -0.09 -21.65
N THR A 117 -2.63 0.78 -21.68
CA THR A 117 -3.46 0.93 -22.88
C THR A 117 -2.63 1.47 -24.03
N ASP A 118 -3.19 1.34 -25.23
CA ASP A 118 -2.64 1.91 -26.44
C ASP A 118 -2.25 3.39 -26.27
N LEU A 119 -1.16 3.75 -26.95
CA LEU A 119 -0.59 5.09 -26.94
C LEU A 119 -0.51 5.58 -28.38
N ASP A 120 -1.33 6.59 -28.70
CA ASP A 120 -1.33 7.22 -30.01
C ASP A 120 -0.19 8.25 -30.12
N LEU A 121 1.02 7.73 -30.27
CA LEU A 121 2.23 8.54 -30.42
C LEU A 121 3.07 8.00 -31.59
N PRO A 122 3.40 8.81 -32.62
CA PRO A 122 4.21 8.36 -33.76
C PRO A 122 5.57 7.77 -33.35
N ALA A 123 6.20 8.32 -32.30
CA ALA A 123 7.46 7.79 -31.77
C ALA A 123 7.30 6.39 -31.14
N PHE A 124 6.13 6.06 -30.60
CA PHE A 124 5.84 4.73 -30.09
C PHE A 124 5.73 3.70 -31.23
N GLN A 125 5.12 4.07 -32.36
CA GLN A 125 5.05 3.21 -33.56
C GLN A 125 6.45 2.89 -34.09
N VAL A 126 7.30 3.91 -34.24
CA VAL A 126 8.71 3.74 -34.65
C VAL A 126 9.49 2.83 -33.70
N LEU A 127 9.25 2.97 -32.39
CA LEU A 127 9.87 2.11 -31.39
C LEU A 127 9.40 0.65 -31.53
N ALA A 128 8.09 0.44 -31.66
CA ALA A 128 7.48 -0.88 -31.80
C ALA A 128 8.01 -1.62 -33.04
N ASP A 129 8.05 -0.94 -34.19
CA ASP A 129 8.63 -1.46 -35.44
C ASP A 129 10.09 -1.90 -35.25
N ALA A 130 10.89 -1.08 -34.56
CA ALA A 130 12.29 -1.37 -34.30
C ALA A 130 12.48 -2.60 -33.38
N VAL A 131 11.64 -2.75 -32.34
CA VAL A 131 11.66 -3.95 -31.49
C VAL A 131 11.28 -5.18 -32.31
N CYS A 132 10.16 -5.15 -33.05
CA CYS A 132 9.73 -6.28 -33.87
C CYS A 132 10.76 -6.68 -34.93
N PHE A 133 11.45 -5.70 -35.53
CA PHE A 133 12.56 -5.95 -36.45
C PHE A 133 13.72 -6.67 -35.74
N ALA A 134 14.18 -6.13 -34.61
CA ALA A 134 15.32 -6.65 -33.88
C ALA A 134 15.09 -8.05 -33.28
N THR A 135 13.84 -8.38 -32.91
CA THR A 135 13.48 -9.64 -32.26
C THR A 135 12.83 -10.64 -33.22
N ASN A 136 12.79 -10.33 -34.52
CA ASN A 136 12.14 -11.12 -35.56
C ASN A 136 10.70 -11.55 -35.23
N LYS A 137 9.89 -10.61 -34.71
CA LYS A 137 8.47 -10.84 -34.41
C LYS A 137 7.59 -10.34 -35.55
N ALA A 138 6.49 -11.03 -35.83
CA ALA A 138 5.60 -10.71 -36.94
C ALA A 138 4.86 -9.38 -36.77
N GLY A 139 4.65 -8.96 -35.53
CA GLY A 139 3.91 -7.75 -35.19
C GLY A 139 3.77 -7.55 -33.69
N TRP A 140 2.89 -6.63 -33.31
CA TRP A 140 2.54 -6.34 -31.92
C TRP A 140 1.04 -6.06 -31.75
N CYS A 141 0.60 -6.14 -30.50
CA CYS A 141 -0.78 -5.95 -30.10
C CYS A 141 -0.88 -4.95 -28.94
N THR A 142 -1.87 -4.07 -28.99
CA THR A 142 -2.23 -3.16 -27.88
C THR A 142 -3.72 -3.28 -27.57
N PHE A 143 -4.10 -2.91 -26.34
CA PHE A 143 -5.48 -2.89 -25.88
C PHE A 143 -5.89 -1.45 -25.56
N SER A 144 -7.06 -1.02 -26.00
CA SER A 144 -7.61 0.27 -25.65
C SER A 144 -8.51 0.17 -24.42
N GLY A 145 -8.54 1.24 -23.62
CA GLY A 145 -9.46 1.33 -22.47
C GLY A 145 -10.95 1.31 -22.86
N SER A 146 -11.28 1.36 -24.15
CA SER A 146 -12.64 1.25 -24.67
C SER A 146 -13.01 -0.15 -25.18
N GLY A 147 -12.16 -1.17 -24.98
CA GLY A 147 -12.41 -2.52 -25.47
C GLY A 147 -12.04 -2.76 -26.93
N LYS A 148 -11.05 -2.04 -27.46
CA LYS A 148 -10.51 -2.29 -28.81
C LYS A 148 -9.16 -2.98 -28.71
N ILE A 149 -8.92 -3.95 -29.57
CA ILE A 149 -7.63 -4.61 -29.73
C ILE A 149 -7.02 -4.10 -31.03
N HIS A 150 -5.85 -3.47 -30.95
CA HIS A 150 -5.14 -2.98 -32.13
C HIS A 150 -3.95 -3.88 -32.42
N LEU A 151 -4.00 -4.54 -33.57
CA LEU A 151 -2.98 -5.42 -34.11
C LEU A 151 -2.23 -4.68 -35.22
N THR A 152 -0.91 -4.73 -35.19
CA THR A 152 -0.06 -4.15 -36.25
C THR A 152 0.96 -5.17 -36.69
N PHE A 153 1.09 -5.33 -38.01
CA PHE A 153 1.89 -6.39 -38.61
C PHE A 153 2.97 -5.83 -39.53
N ARG A 154 4.10 -6.54 -39.61
CA ARG A 154 5.17 -6.26 -40.57
C ARG A 154 4.85 -6.78 -41.98
N ARG A 155 3.94 -7.75 -42.09
CA ARG A 155 3.46 -8.38 -43.33
C ARG A 155 1.95 -8.55 -43.25
N SER A 156 1.27 -8.64 -44.39
CA SER A 156 -0.18 -8.92 -44.39
C SER A 156 -0.45 -10.26 -43.70
N VAL A 157 -1.51 -10.30 -42.88
CA VAL A 157 -1.99 -11.50 -42.19
C VAL A 157 -3.47 -11.65 -42.50
N ASP A 158 -3.89 -12.87 -42.86
CA ASP A 158 -5.29 -13.17 -43.15
C ASP A 158 -6.12 -13.16 -41.86
N LEU A 159 -7.34 -12.62 -41.93
CA LEU A 159 -8.22 -12.53 -40.76
C LEU A 159 -8.59 -13.89 -40.17
N GLU A 160 -8.60 -14.94 -40.99
CA GLU A 160 -8.87 -16.32 -40.58
C GLU A 160 -7.78 -16.89 -39.65
N ASP A 161 -6.58 -16.28 -39.66
CA ASP A 161 -5.44 -16.75 -38.89
C ASP A 161 -5.41 -16.18 -37.48
N ILE A 162 -6.25 -15.17 -37.23
CA ILE A 162 -6.33 -14.44 -35.97
C ILE A 162 -7.46 -15.03 -35.13
N SER A 163 -7.13 -15.46 -33.92
CA SER A 163 -8.09 -15.94 -32.93
C SER A 163 -7.99 -15.14 -31.64
N ILE A 164 -9.14 -14.73 -31.11
CA ILE A 164 -9.29 -14.08 -29.80
C ILE A 164 -9.78 -15.14 -28.82
N VAL A 165 -8.96 -15.41 -27.81
CA VAL A 165 -9.27 -16.31 -26.72
C VAL A 165 -9.75 -15.49 -25.53
N MET A 166 -11.02 -15.62 -25.17
CA MET A 166 -11.66 -14.94 -24.03
C MET A 166 -11.92 -15.97 -22.93
N ASP A 167 -11.27 -15.82 -21.78
CA ASP A 167 -11.36 -16.77 -20.64
C ASP A 167 -11.19 -18.26 -21.02
N GLY A 168 -10.37 -18.53 -22.04
CA GLY A 168 -10.06 -19.88 -22.52
C GLY A 168 -10.91 -20.36 -23.70
N VAL A 169 -11.95 -19.61 -24.10
CA VAL A 169 -12.77 -19.92 -25.28
C VAL A 169 -12.24 -19.14 -26.48
N SER A 170 -11.93 -19.86 -27.57
CA SER A 170 -11.35 -19.27 -28.79
C SER A 170 -12.44 -18.87 -29.80
N TYR A 171 -12.32 -17.66 -30.34
CA TYR A 171 -13.21 -17.12 -31.37
C TYR A 171 -12.37 -16.62 -32.55
N PRO A 172 -12.72 -16.93 -33.80
CA PRO A 172 -12.05 -16.34 -34.96
C PRO A 172 -12.31 -14.83 -35.01
N ALA A 173 -11.33 -14.04 -35.47
CA ALA A 173 -11.45 -12.58 -35.52
C ALA A 173 -12.64 -12.10 -36.36
N SER A 174 -13.05 -12.88 -37.37
CA SER A 174 -14.26 -12.64 -38.18
C SER A 174 -15.57 -12.61 -37.38
N SER A 175 -15.56 -13.07 -36.12
CA SER A 175 -16.72 -13.01 -35.21
C SER A 175 -16.97 -11.61 -34.63
N PHE A 176 -16.07 -10.65 -34.89
CA PHE A 176 -16.09 -9.32 -34.28
C PHE A 176 -16.18 -8.22 -35.35
N GLU A 177 -16.60 -7.02 -34.93
CA GLU A 177 -16.50 -5.84 -35.77
C GLU A 177 -15.02 -5.46 -35.94
N ILE A 178 -14.57 -5.37 -37.21
CA ILE A 178 -13.19 -5.11 -37.57
C ILE A 178 -13.10 -3.81 -38.36
N LEU A 179 -12.17 -2.94 -37.94
CA LEU A 179 -11.72 -1.78 -38.70
C LEU A 179 -10.28 -2.03 -39.15
N SER A 180 -10.04 -2.15 -40.45
CA SER A 180 -8.71 -2.41 -41.00
C SER A 180 -8.22 -1.27 -41.91
N ASN A 181 -6.91 -1.08 -41.92
CA ASN A 181 -6.17 -0.41 -42.99
C ASN A 181 -4.94 -1.28 -43.34
N ASP A 182 -4.15 -0.91 -44.35
CA ASP A 182 -3.08 -1.74 -44.94
C ASP A 182 -2.06 -2.35 -43.94
N LYS A 183 -1.96 -1.85 -42.71
CA LYS A 183 -1.01 -2.37 -41.70
C LYS A 183 -1.59 -2.58 -40.29
N ARG A 184 -2.78 -2.04 -40.00
CA ARG A 184 -3.40 -2.07 -38.67
C ARG A 184 -4.80 -2.66 -38.76
N ILE A 185 -5.04 -3.69 -37.94
CA ILE A 185 -6.35 -4.29 -37.74
C ILE A 185 -6.82 -3.90 -36.34
N SER A 186 -8.03 -3.36 -36.24
CA SER A 186 -8.64 -3.00 -34.96
C SER A 186 -9.88 -3.85 -34.77
N ILE A 187 -9.88 -4.68 -33.74
CA ILE A 187 -11.00 -5.54 -33.38
C ILE A 187 -11.76 -4.88 -32.23
N ILE A 188 -13.08 -4.72 -32.39
CA ILE A 188 -13.96 -4.12 -31.40
C ILE A 188 -14.65 -5.23 -30.63
N LEU A 189 -14.48 -5.24 -29.31
CA LEU A 189 -15.14 -6.19 -28.43
C LEU A 189 -16.54 -5.70 -28.04
N LEU A 190 -17.45 -6.63 -27.78
CA LEU A 190 -18.77 -6.37 -27.22
C LEU A 190 -18.66 -5.82 -25.78
N GLU A 191 -19.65 -5.06 -25.30
CA GLU A 191 -19.56 -4.33 -24.03
C GLU A 191 -19.28 -5.21 -22.78
N ASP A 192 -19.60 -6.50 -22.85
CA ASP A 192 -19.39 -7.49 -21.79
C ASP A 192 -17.91 -7.89 -21.60
N TRP A 193 -16.99 -7.40 -22.44
CA TRP A 193 -15.55 -7.63 -22.28
C TRP A 193 -15.03 -7.26 -20.89
N LYS A 194 -15.68 -6.30 -20.21
CA LYS A 194 -15.32 -5.83 -18.86
C LYS A 194 -15.52 -6.90 -17.78
N LEU A 195 -16.29 -7.94 -18.06
CA LEU A 195 -16.56 -9.05 -17.14
C LEU A 195 -15.54 -10.18 -17.27
N LEU A 196 -14.71 -10.17 -18.33
CA LEU A 196 -13.72 -11.19 -18.59
C LEU A 196 -12.55 -11.10 -17.60
N LYS A 197 -11.87 -12.23 -17.36
CA LYS A 197 -10.62 -12.24 -16.58
C LYS A 197 -9.43 -11.92 -17.46
N GLN A 198 -9.40 -12.50 -18.66
CA GLN A 198 -8.30 -12.36 -19.58
C GLN A 198 -8.75 -12.44 -21.04
N ILE A 199 -8.03 -11.71 -21.88
CA ILE A 199 -8.15 -11.80 -23.34
C ILE A 199 -6.77 -12.11 -23.90
N HIS A 200 -6.68 -13.12 -24.76
CA HIS A 200 -5.45 -13.50 -25.43
C HIS A 200 -5.65 -13.49 -26.95
N VAL A 201 -4.77 -12.81 -27.69
CA VAL A 201 -4.76 -12.84 -29.15
C VAL A 201 -3.71 -13.83 -29.62
N THR A 202 -4.14 -14.77 -30.46
CA THR A 202 -3.30 -15.82 -31.03
C THR A 202 -3.33 -15.79 -32.54
N ILE A 203 -2.22 -16.14 -33.17
CA ILE A 203 -2.08 -16.20 -34.63
C ILE A 203 -1.34 -17.48 -35.00
N ARG A 204 -2.04 -18.45 -35.63
CA ARG A 204 -1.53 -19.78 -36.04
C ARG A 204 -0.25 -20.24 -35.31
N GLN A 205 0.93 -20.01 -35.92
CA GLN A 205 2.27 -20.41 -35.43
C GLN A 205 3.19 -19.23 -35.05
N ASP A 206 2.71 -17.99 -35.16
CA ASP A 206 3.54 -16.81 -34.98
C ASP A 206 3.28 -16.14 -33.64
N THR A 207 4.31 -15.49 -33.09
CA THR A 207 4.20 -14.84 -31.77
C THR A 207 4.19 -13.33 -31.93
N LEU A 208 3.05 -12.71 -31.64
CA LEU A 208 2.95 -11.26 -31.51
C LEU A 208 3.66 -10.78 -30.24
N LEU A 209 4.16 -9.54 -30.29
CA LEU A 209 4.53 -8.83 -29.07
C LEU A 209 3.27 -8.33 -28.37
N GLY A 210 3.14 -8.66 -27.09
CA GLY A 210 1.89 -8.43 -26.36
C GLY A 210 0.81 -9.43 -26.77
N GLY A 211 -0.44 -9.12 -26.45
CA GLY A 211 -1.59 -9.94 -26.86
C GLY A 211 -2.24 -10.72 -25.72
N LEU A 212 -1.64 -10.80 -24.52
CA LEU A 212 -2.33 -11.25 -23.30
C LEU A 212 -2.69 -10.04 -22.44
N PHE A 213 -3.98 -9.86 -22.18
CA PHE A 213 -4.52 -8.73 -21.42
C PHE A 213 -5.33 -9.24 -20.23
N GLU A 214 -4.86 -8.95 -19.02
CA GLU A 214 -5.62 -9.19 -17.80
C GLU A 214 -6.61 -8.04 -17.60
N ILE A 215 -7.87 -8.27 -17.93
CA ILE A 215 -8.89 -7.21 -17.97
C ILE A 215 -9.07 -6.48 -16.62
N PRO A 216 -9.04 -7.15 -15.45
CA PRO A 216 -9.08 -6.46 -14.16
C PRO A 216 -7.96 -5.42 -13.96
N HIS A 217 -6.79 -5.60 -14.58
CA HIS A 217 -5.70 -4.64 -14.53
C HIS A 217 -6.05 -3.36 -15.30
N PHE A 218 -6.67 -3.48 -16.48
CA PHE A 218 -7.05 -2.34 -17.31
C PHE A 218 -8.26 -1.57 -16.78
N LEU A 219 -9.16 -2.23 -16.04
CA LEU A 219 -10.29 -1.59 -15.36
C LEU A 219 -9.93 -1.00 -14.00
N LYS A 220 -8.70 -1.24 -13.52
CA LYS A 220 -8.26 -0.76 -12.22
C LYS A 220 -8.34 0.77 -12.19
N THR A 221 -9.16 1.28 -11.28
CA THR A 221 -9.16 2.69 -10.91
C THR A 221 -8.54 2.85 -9.53
N GLU A 222 -7.72 3.88 -9.38
CA GLU A 222 -7.20 4.37 -8.11
C GLU A 222 -7.67 5.80 -7.91
N GLY A 223 -8.00 6.16 -6.69
CA GLY A 223 -8.38 7.52 -6.39
C GLY A 223 -8.77 7.70 -4.94
N PHE A 224 -8.84 8.96 -4.56
CA PHE A 224 -9.07 9.43 -3.22
C PHE A 224 -10.07 10.58 -3.27
N VAL A 225 -10.96 10.62 -2.28
CA VAL A 225 -11.90 11.72 -2.09
C VAL A 225 -11.95 12.12 -0.61
N SER A 226 -12.07 13.41 -0.37
CA SER A 226 -12.27 13.98 0.95
C SER A 226 -13.32 15.09 0.90
N ALA A 227 -13.92 15.35 2.06
CA ALA A 227 -14.81 16.47 2.26
C ALA A 227 -14.06 17.56 3.02
N GLY A 228 -14.29 18.80 2.63
CA GLY A 228 -13.76 19.99 3.28
C GLY A 228 -14.78 21.13 3.27
N PRO A 229 -14.41 22.31 3.81
CA PRO A 229 -15.32 23.45 3.94
C PRO A 229 -15.98 23.86 2.61
N GLU A 230 -15.21 23.80 1.52
CA GLU A 230 -15.63 24.21 0.17
C GLU A 230 -16.41 23.14 -0.60
N GLY A 231 -16.55 21.91 -0.05
CA GLY A 231 -17.24 20.80 -0.70
C GLY A 231 -16.39 19.53 -0.79
N LEU A 232 -16.48 18.80 -1.90
CA LEU A 232 -15.72 17.56 -2.12
C LEU A 232 -14.54 17.83 -3.06
N CYS A 233 -13.38 17.29 -2.71
CA CYS A 233 -12.21 17.32 -3.57
C CYS A 233 -11.45 15.99 -3.52
N GLY A 234 -10.65 15.75 -4.54
CA GLY A 234 -9.91 14.50 -4.64
C GLY A 234 -9.18 14.36 -5.95
N TRP A 235 -8.75 13.14 -6.22
CA TRP A 235 -8.13 12.77 -7.48
C TRP A 235 -8.47 11.33 -7.85
N ALA A 236 -8.40 11.02 -9.14
CA ALA A 236 -8.47 9.65 -9.62
C ALA A 236 -7.53 9.43 -10.81
N ARG A 237 -7.20 8.17 -11.10
CA ARG A 237 -6.43 7.76 -12.28
C ARG A 237 -6.75 6.33 -12.68
N TYR A 238 -6.51 6.00 -13.95
CA TYR A 238 -6.32 4.62 -14.39
C TYR A 238 -4.82 4.32 -14.43
N PRO A 239 -4.27 3.40 -13.63
CA PRO A 239 -2.86 3.04 -13.70
C PRO A 239 -2.43 2.52 -15.08
N ALA A 240 -3.32 1.81 -15.79
CA ALA A 240 -3.06 1.35 -17.16
C ALA A 240 -3.20 2.47 -18.22
N ASN A 241 -3.85 3.59 -17.90
CA ASN A 241 -3.93 4.76 -18.79
C ASN A 241 -3.74 6.07 -17.99
N PRO A 242 -2.52 6.36 -17.50
CA PRO A 242 -2.26 7.43 -16.56
C PRO A 242 -2.68 8.83 -17.03
N GLU A 243 -2.78 9.06 -18.34
CA GLU A 243 -3.04 10.35 -18.96
C GLU A 243 -4.53 10.59 -19.26
N ALA A 244 -5.38 9.56 -19.17
CA ALA A 244 -6.80 9.70 -19.41
C ALA A 244 -7.54 10.31 -18.20
N ALA A 245 -8.51 11.20 -18.49
CA ALA A 245 -9.46 11.65 -17.48
C ALA A 245 -10.29 10.47 -16.99
N VAL A 246 -10.54 10.43 -15.68
CA VAL A 246 -11.39 9.42 -15.05
C VAL A 246 -12.83 9.92 -14.99
N LYS A 247 -13.79 9.08 -15.39
CA LYS A 247 -15.21 9.37 -15.21
C LYS A 247 -15.63 8.96 -13.80
N LEU A 248 -16.16 9.92 -13.04
CA LEU A 248 -16.63 9.69 -11.68
C LEU A 248 -18.14 9.79 -11.61
N VAL A 249 -18.72 8.94 -10.76
CA VAL A 249 -20.15 8.90 -10.44
C VAL A 249 -20.29 9.17 -8.95
N LEU A 250 -20.94 10.29 -8.63
CA LEU A 250 -21.30 10.63 -7.26
C LEU A 250 -22.77 10.31 -7.04
N THR A 251 -23.02 9.35 -6.15
CA THR A 251 -24.37 8.90 -5.80
C THR A 251 -24.74 9.47 -4.42
N PRO A 252 -25.71 10.39 -4.33
CA PRO A 252 -26.26 10.84 -3.07
C PRO A 252 -26.93 9.68 -2.33
N HIS A 253 -26.79 9.60 -1.00
CA HIS A 253 -27.56 8.66 -0.17
C HIS A 253 -28.94 9.23 0.17
N ASP A 254 -29.61 9.74 -0.87
CA ASP A 254 -31.03 10.12 -0.88
C ASP A 254 -31.65 9.44 -2.10
N PRO A 255 -32.60 8.50 -1.91
CA PRO A 255 -33.15 7.69 -3.00
C PRO A 255 -33.89 8.52 -4.07
N ILE A 256 -34.27 9.76 -3.76
CA ILE A 256 -34.98 10.65 -4.69
C ILE A 256 -33.99 11.34 -5.65
N GLN A 257 -32.72 11.46 -5.25
CA GLN A 257 -31.76 12.33 -5.91
C GLN A 257 -30.93 11.61 -6.97
N LYS A 258 -30.87 12.20 -8.17
CA LYS A 258 -30.08 11.65 -9.27
C LYS A 258 -28.57 11.77 -9.03
N PRO A 259 -27.78 10.77 -9.46
CA PRO A 259 -26.32 10.82 -9.45
C PRO A 259 -25.75 12.02 -10.24
N ILE A 260 -24.57 12.48 -9.83
CA ILE A 260 -23.78 13.48 -10.55
C ILE A 260 -22.64 12.78 -11.28
N HIS A 261 -22.52 13.02 -12.58
CA HIS A 261 -21.40 12.55 -13.39
C HIS A 261 -20.42 13.69 -13.64
N LEU A 262 -19.12 13.43 -13.51
CA LEU A 262 -18.07 14.37 -13.86
C LEU A 262 -16.83 13.64 -14.38
N PHE A 263 -15.95 14.39 -15.03
CA PHE A 263 -14.63 13.92 -15.39
C PHE A 263 -13.60 14.66 -14.56
N THR A 264 -12.52 13.96 -14.17
CA THR A 264 -11.36 14.62 -13.61
C THR A 264 -10.69 15.53 -14.64
N ASN A 265 -9.82 16.42 -14.19
CA ASN A 265 -8.96 17.19 -15.08
C ASN A 265 -8.10 16.26 -15.95
N THR A 266 -7.58 16.74 -17.08
CA THR A 266 -6.59 16.02 -17.89
C THR A 266 -5.20 16.62 -17.69
N VAL A 267 -4.19 15.76 -17.65
CA VAL A 267 -2.78 16.15 -17.62
C VAL A 267 -2.18 15.85 -18.99
N LYS A 268 -1.49 16.83 -19.59
CA LYS A 268 -0.85 16.63 -20.91
C LYS A 268 0.28 15.59 -20.80
N PHE A 269 0.50 14.83 -21.87
CA PHE A 269 1.51 13.78 -21.93
C PHE A 269 2.92 14.28 -21.60
N PHE A 270 3.34 15.43 -22.15
CA PHE A 270 4.66 16.05 -21.88
C PHE A 270 4.61 17.07 -20.73
N THR A 271 3.95 16.73 -19.62
CA THR A 271 4.06 17.56 -18.40
C THR A 271 5.32 17.21 -17.63
N PRO A 272 5.88 18.16 -16.84
CA PRO A 272 7.06 17.89 -16.04
C PRO A 272 6.88 16.70 -15.10
N ALA A 273 5.73 16.59 -14.43
CA ALA A 273 5.41 15.45 -13.55
C ALA A 273 5.47 14.10 -14.29
N ASN A 274 4.89 14.00 -15.50
CA ASN A 274 4.90 12.74 -16.25
C ASN A 274 6.31 12.37 -16.73
N ILE A 275 7.10 13.38 -17.14
CA ILE A 275 8.50 13.19 -17.53
C ILE A 275 9.34 12.77 -16.33
N ALA A 276 9.16 13.37 -15.16
CA ALA A 276 9.90 13.03 -13.94
C ALA A 276 9.64 11.59 -13.45
N GLY A 277 8.54 10.99 -13.93
CA GLY A 277 8.06 9.71 -13.45
C GLY A 277 7.22 9.82 -12.18
N ASP A 278 6.64 10.99 -11.93
CA ASP A 278 5.70 11.15 -10.83
C ASP A 278 4.41 10.38 -11.11
N THR A 279 3.72 9.96 -10.04
CA THR A 279 2.40 9.35 -10.19
C THR A 279 1.40 10.42 -10.60
N ILE A 280 0.86 10.30 -11.83
CA ILE A 280 -0.15 11.23 -12.34
C ILE A 280 -1.47 11.04 -11.60
N LYS A 281 -1.89 12.09 -10.89
CA LYS A 281 -3.16 12.19 -10.17
C LYS A 281 -4.04 13.24 -10.87
N HIS A 282 -5.18 12.83 -11.43
CA HIS A 282 -6.11 13.78 -12.04
C HIS A 282 -7.07 14.33 -10.99
N ALA A 283 -6.89 15.58 -10.62
CA ALA A 283 -7.69 16.23 -9.60
C ALA A 283 -9.13 16.51 -10.06
N PHE A 284 -10.05 16.59 -9.09
CA PHE A 284 -11.40 17.08 -9.26
C PHE A 284 -11.86 17.84 -8.01
N SER A 285 -12.82 18.74 -8.17
CA SER A 285 -13.48 19.42 -7.06
C SER A 285 -14.94 19.71 -7.38
N ILE A 286 -15.79 19.71 -6.36
CA ILE A 286 -17.22 19.97 -6.46
C ILE A 286 -17.61 20.85 -5.28
N LYS A 287 -18.16 22.03 -5.58
CA LYS A 287 -18.52 22.99 -4.55
C LYS A 287 -19.66 22.51 -3.65
N LYS A 288 -19.63 22.90 -2.38
CA LYS A 288 -20.60 22.52 -1.35
C LYS A 288 -22.03 22.89 -1.72
N GLU A 289 -22.28 24.03 -2.36
CA GLU A 289 -23.64 24.48 -2.69
C GLU A 289 -24.36 23.52 -3.66
N LYS A 290 -23.58 22.93 -4.58
CA LYS A 290 -24.10 21.93 -5.55
C LYS A 290 -24.45 20.59 -4.89
N LEU A 291 -23.84 20.31 -3.74
CA LEU A 291 -23.98 19.03 -3.03
C LEU A 291 -25.00 19.12 -1.88
N ALA A 292 -24.98 20.21 -1.11
CA ALA A 292 -25.80 20.38 0.09
C ALA A 292 -27.31 20.33 -0.19
N SER A 293 -27.74 20.70 -1.40
CA SER A 293 -29.14 20.59 -1.85
C SER A 293 -29.56 19.17 -2.24
N LYS A 294 -28.61 18.24 -2.39
CA LYS A 294 -28.86 16.86 -2.81
C LYS A 294 -28.82 15.86 -1.67
N ALA A 295 -27.82 15.92 -0.80
CA ALA A 295 -27.71 15.01 0.34
C ALA A 295 -26.64 15.50 1.32
N THR A 296 -26.56 14.89 2.50
CA THR A 296 -25.44 15.04 3.43
C THR A 296 -24.36 13.98 3.22
N LEU A 297 -24.71 12.81 2.68
CA LEU A 297 -23.84 11.64 2.50
C LEU A 297 -23.76 11.24 1.03
N PHE A 298 -22.54 10.97 0.53
CA PHE A 298 -22.30 10.60 -0.87
C PHE A 298 -21.39 9.38 -0.99
N SER A 299 -21.67 8.55 -1.98
CA SER A 299 -20.71 7.57 -2.51
C SER A 299 -20.06 8.13 -3.77
N VAL A 300 -18.73 8.07 -3.85
CA VAL A 300 -17.96 8.48 -5.03
C VAL A 300 -17.28 7.24 -5.62
N CYS A 301 -17.67 6.89 -6.84
CA CYS A 301 -17.17 5.72 -7.55
C CYS A 301 -16.58 6.08 -8.92
N SER A 302 -15.70 5.23 -9.46
CA SER A 302 -15.38 5.19 -10.89
C SER A 302 -16.62 4.84 -11.74
N GLU A 303 -16.58 5.00 -13.06
CA GLU A 303 -17.65 4.55 -13.94
C GLU A 303 -17.91 3.03 -13.89
N HIS A 304 -16.96 2.25 -13.40
CA HIS A 304 -17.10 0.79 -13.18
C HIS A 304 -17.69 0.44 -11.81
N GLY A 305 -18.20 1.42 -11.05
CA GLY A 305 -18.83 1.19 -9.74
C GLY A 305 -17.85 0.97 -8.58
N LYS A 306 -16.53 0.98 -8.83
CA LYS A 306 -15.52 0.86 -7.79
C LYS A 306 -15.45 2.14 -6.94
N PRO A 307 -15.64 2.07 -5.61
CA PRO A 307 -15.56 3.25 -4.75
C PRO A 307 -14.13 3.79 -4.68
N LEU A 308 -14.00 5.12 -4.64
CA LEU A 308 -12.73 5.77 -4.31
C LEU A 308 -12.46 5.63 -2.80
N TYR A 309 -11.19 5.66 -2.40
CA TYR A 309 -10.86 5.72 -0.99
C TYR A 309 -11.35 7.03 -0.38
N GLY A 310 -11.81 6.96 0.87
CA GLY A 310 -12.55 8.03 1.54
C GLY A 310 -14.05 7.99 1.30
N SER A 311 -14.56 7.20 0.33
CA SER A 311 -16.00 7.03 0.09
C SER A 311 -16.58 5.80 0.83
N PRO A 312 -17.83 5.82 1.32
CA PRO A 312 -18.74 6.97 1.35
C PRO A 312 -18.28 8.01 2.36
N LEU A 313 -18.66 9.27 2.15
CA LEU A 313 -18.34 10.37 3.04
C LEU A 313 -19.46 11.38 3.16
N ALA A 314 -19.64 11.87 4.38
CA ALA A 314 -20.51 13.00 4.66
C ALA A 314 -19.80 14.32 4.28
N LEU A 315 -20.59 15.32 3.86
CA LEU A 315 -20.09 16.68 3.63
C LEU A 315 -19.60 17.32 4.93
N ASP A 316 -20.24 16.97 6.05
CA ASP A 316 -19.82 17.31 7.40
C ASP A 316 -19.86 16.03 8.27
N PRO A 317 -18.72 15.34 8.44
CA PRO A 317 -18.68 14.07 9.17
C PRO A 317 -19.01 14.23 10.65
N PHE A 318 -18.75 15.39 11.25
CA PHE A 318 -19.02 15.63 12.67
C PHE A 318 -20.51 15.91 12.91
N ALA A 319 -21.13 16.72 12.05
CA ALA A 319 -22.57 16.95 12.13
C ALA A 319 -23.36 15.66 11.87
N GLU A 320 -22.97 14.86 10.88
CA GLU A 320 -23.64 13.58 10.59
C GLU A 320 -23.46 12.59 11.75
N SER A 321 -22.25 12.52 12.32
CA SER A 321 -21.98 11.76 13.55
C SER A 321 -22.89 12.18 14.71
N ALA A 322 -22.99 13.48 14.98
CA ALA A 322 -23.83 14.01 16.05
C ALA A 322 -25.32 13.70 15.81
N ARG A 323 -25.77 13.80 14.55
CA ARG A 323 -27.13 13.43 14.14
C ARG A 323 -27.40 11.95 14.37
N GLN A 324 -26.48 11.08 13.95
CA GLN A 324 -26.61 9.64 14.12
C GLN A 324 -26.67 9.26 15.61
N TYR A 325 -25.78 9.84 16.43
CA TYR A 325 -25.81 9.67 17.87
C TYR A 325 -27.15 10.13 18.48
N ALA A 326 -27.66 11.31 18.09
CA ALA A 326 -28.94 11.81 18.57
C ALA A 326 -30.11 10.89 18.16
N LEU A 327 -30.08 10.33 16.95
CA LEU A 327 -31.08 9.36 16.48
C LEU A 327 -31.03 8.07 17.30
N ASP A 328 -29.84 7.53 17.56
CA ASP A 328 -29.68 6.31 18.34
C ASP A 328 -30.13 6.51 19.80
N ILE A 329 -29.80 7.66 20.40
CA ILE A 329 -30.34 8.04 21.71
C ILE A 329 -31.88 8.17 21.64
N SER A 330 -32.44 8.83 20.64
CA SER A 330 -33.90 8.98 20.51
C SER A 330 -34.66 7.64 20.44
N ARG A 331 -34.03 6.59 19.90
CA ARG A 331 -34.60 5.23 19.83
C ARG A 331 -34.57 4.51 21.18
N LEU A 332 -33.65 4.90 22.05
CA LEU A 332 -33.49 4.34 23.40
C LEU A 332 -34.38 5.03 24.45
N PHE A 333 -35.02 6.15 24.11
CA PHE A 333 -35.99 6.87 24.97
C PHE A 333 -37.41 6.76 24.37
N PRO A 334 -38.45 6.51 25.18
CA PRO A 334 -38.91 7.46 26.20
C PRO A 334 -38.24 7.18 27.54
N ALA A 335 -38.13 8.20 28.40
CA ALA A 335 -37.53 8.05 29.73
C ALA A 335 -38.25 6.94 30.50
N PHE A 336 -37.66 5.75 30.56
CA PHE A 336 -38.00 4.78 31.59
C PHE A 336 -37.47 5.33 32.91
N SER A 337 -38.37 5.62 33.85
CA SER A 337 -37.97 5.74 35.24
C SER A 337 -37.30 4.43 35.63
N LEU A 338 -36.00 4.49 35.91
CA LEU A 338 -35.35 3.44 36.68
C LEU A 338 -36.08 3.40 38.02
N GLU A 339 -36.93 2.41 38.25
CA GLU A 339 -37.21 1.99 39.62
C GLU A 339 -35.86 1.72 40.28
N GLU A 340 -35.70 2.12 41.55
CA GLU A 340 -34.50 1.91 42.35
C GLU A 340 -34.23 0.41 42.54
N GLY A 341 -33.75 -0.23 41.48
CA GLY A 341 -33.14 -1.54 41.50
C GLY A 341 -31.76 -1.37 42.09
N THR A 342 -31.56 -1.98 43.26
CA THR A 342 -30.30 -2.02 43.99
C THR A 342 -29.13 -2.35 43.05
N PHE A 343 -28.41 -1.32 42.61
CA PHE A 343 -27.08 -1.51 42.04
C PHE A 343 -26.21 -2.06 43.17
N SER A 344 -25.99 -3.37 43.17
CA SER A 344 -24.93 -3.93 43.97
C SER A 344 -23.62 -3.36 43.42
N PRO A 345 -22.83 -2.63 44.23
CA PRO A 345 -21.52 -2.19 43.79
C PRO A 345 -20.73 -3.44 43.41
N ILE A 346 -20.27 -3.49 42.16
CA ILE A 346 -19.30 -4.50 41.75
C ILE A 346 -18.11 -4.33 42.69
N SER A 347 -17.91 -5.30 43.58
CA SER A 347 -16.76 -5.35 44.48
C SER A 347 -15.50 -5.34 43.63
N LEU A 348 -14.86 -4.16 43.52
CA LEU A 348 -13.62 -3.94 42.79
C LEU A 348 -12.38 -4.32 43.61
N LEU A 349 -12.52 -5.14 44.64
CA LEU A 349 -11.45 -5.51 45.57
C LEU A 349 -11.49 -7.01 45.88
N GLU A 350 -11.18 -7.83 44.90
CA GLU A 350 -10.66 -9.17 45.18
C GLU A 350 -9.22 -9.28 44.67
N LYS A 351 -8.29 -9.45 45.61
CA LYS A 351 -6.90 -9.81 45.29
C LYS A 351 -6.92 -11.17 44.57
N PRO A 352 -6.18 -11.34 43.45
CA PRO A 352 -6.21 -12.59 42.71
C PRO A 352 -5.43 -13.67 43.46
N THR A 353 -6.14 -14.46 44.25
CA THR A 353 -5.61 -15.69 44.87
C THR A 353 -6.40 -16.90 44.39
N LYS A 354 -6.14 -17.33 43.14
CA LYS A 354 -6.31 -18.68 42.57
C LYS A 354 -5.76 -18.65 41.14
N LYS A 355 -5.22 -19.77 40.62
CA LYS A 355 -4.71 -19.90 39.23
C LYS A 355 -5.74 -19.31 38.25
N GLN A 356 -5.48 -18.10 37.76
CA GLN A 356 -6.46 -17.33 36.99
C GLN A 356 -6.61 -17.99 35.62
N LYS A 357 -7.80 -18.54 35.35
CA LYS A 357 -8.14 -19.06 34.02
C LYS A 357 -8.38 -17.83 33.14
N PHE A 358 -7.52 -17.62 32.15
CA PHE A 358 -7.69 -16.48 31.24
C PHE A 358 -9.05 -16.56 30.51
N PRO A 359 -9.72 -15.43 30.25
CA PRO A 359 -10.96 -15.41 29.47
C PRO A 359 -10.76 -15.96 28.06
N SER A 360 -11.84 -16.49 27.48
CA SER A 360 -11.86 -16.90 26.08
C SER A 360 -11.56 -15.73 25.16
N VAL A 361 -10.98 -16.00 23.99
CA VAL A 361 -10.57 -14.95 23.04
C VAL A 361 -11.08 -15.23 21.63
N ALA A 362 -11.70 -14.24 21.00
CA ALA A 362 -11.97 -14.22 19.57
C ALA A 362 -10.87 -13.45 18.83
N ILE A 363 -10.12 -14.14 17.96
CA ILE A 363 -9.13 -13.54 17.07
C ILE A 363 -9.82 -13.18 15.76
N ILE A 364 -9.99 -11.89 15.49
CA ILE A 364 -10.67 -11.37 14.31
C ILE A 364 -9.62 -11.02 13.24
N ILE A 365 -9.73 -11.65 12.08
CA ILE A 365 -8.78 -11.50 10.96
C ILE A 365 -9.55 -11.02 9.72
N PRO A 366 -9.56 -9.71 9.41
CA PRO A 366 -10.08 -9.23 8.13
C PRO A 366 -9.12 -9.61 7.00
N VAL A 367 -9.65 -10.08 5.87
CA VAL A 367 -8.88 -10.59 4.73
C VAL A 367 -9.41 -9.96 3.45
N TYR A 368 -8.54 -9.35 2.65
CA TYR A 368 -8.88 -8.81 1.33
C TYR A 368 -7.96 -9.31 0.22
N ASP A 369 -6.63 -9.22 0.38
CA ASP A 369 -5.67 -9.69 -0.63
C ASP A 369 -4.38 -10.20 0.04
N GLY A 370 -3.35 -10.54 -0.74
CA GLY A 370 -2.07 -11.01 -0.26
C GLY A 370 -2.12 -12.47 0.17
N PHE A 371 -2.34 -13.38 -0.79
CA PHE A 371 -2.55 -14.81 -0.52
C PHE A 371 -1.48 -15.46 0.38
N LEU A 372 -0.19 -15.28 0.06
CA LEU A 372 0.89 -15.91 0.84
C LEU A 372 0.94 -15.38 2.28
N ALA A 373 0.82 -14.07 2.48
CA ALA A 373 0.77 -13.45 3.80
C ALA A 373 -0.44 -13.97 4.60
N THR A 374 -1.63 -13.91 4.00
CA THR A 374 -2.90 -14.39 4.59
C THR A 374 -2.82 -15.85 5.01
N LYS A 375 -2.33 -16.72 4.12
CA LYS A 375 -2.15 -18.15 4.40
C LYS A 375 -1.19 -18.37 5.56
N ASN A 376 -0.06 -17.65 5.60
CA ASN A 376 0.93 -17.77 6.66
C ASN A 376 0.39 -17.29 8.01
N CYS A 377 -0.30 -16.14 8.06
CA CYS A 377 -0.94 -15.61 9.26
C CYS A 377 -1.93 -16.63 9.84
N ILE A 378 -2.89 -17.12 9.03
CA ILE A 378 -3.90 -18.07 9.49
C ILE A 378 -3.26 -19.40 9.94
N ALA A 379 -2.26 -19.90 9.20
CA ALA A 379 -1.56 -21.13 9.57
C ALA A 379 -0.82 -20.98 10.92
N LEU A 380 -0.12 -19.86 11.14
CA LEU A 380 0.57 -19.59 12.40
C LEU A 380 -0.43 -19.37 13.55
N CYS A 381 -1.54 -18.69 13.32
CA CYS A 381 -2.62 -18.55 14.30
C CYS A 381 -3.19 -19.91 14.70
N LEU A 382 -3.53 -20.78 13.75
CA LEU A 382 -4.01 -22.13 14.07
C LEU A 382 -2.98 -22.97 14.84
N LYS A 383 -1.69 -22.79 14.52
CA LYS A 383 -0.58 -23.51 15.17
C LYS A 383 -0.28 -22.99 16.59
N HIS A 384 -0.45 -21.69 16.83
CA HIS A 384 0.02 -21.02 18.05
C HIS A 384 -1.10 -20.39 18.89
N LYS A 385 -2.38 -20.57 18.53
CA LYS A 385 -3.53 -20.12 19.33
C LYS A 385 -3.57 -20.84 20.68
N ALA A 386 -4.06 -20.14 21.69
CA ALA A 386 -4.40 -20.79 22.95
C ALA A 386 -5.62 -21.71 22.79
N PRO A 387 -5.78 -22.76 23.61
CA PRO A 387 -6.92 -23.67 23.51
C PRO A 387 -8.28 -22.98 23.66
N HIS A 388 -8.36 -21.92 24.46
CA HIS A 388 -9.57 -21.11 24.68
C HIS A 388 -9.80 -20.01 23.63
N ALA A 389 -9.01 -20.01 22.55
CA ALA A 389 -9.12 -19.02 21.49
C ALA A 389 -9.71 -19.62 20.21
N ARG A 390 -10.54 -18.81 19.54
CA ARG A 390 -11.13 -19.12 18.24
C ARG A 390 -10.87 -18.00 17.23
N LEU A 391 -10.92 -18.34 15.94
CA LEU A 391 -10.70 -17.43 14.83
C LEU A 391 -12.04 -17.03 14.22
N ILE A 392 -12.20 -15.73 13.97
CA ILE A 392 -13.27 -15.15 13.17
C ILE A 392 -12.60 -14.50 11.96
N ILE A 393 -12.65 -15.15 10.82
CA ILE A 393 -12.04 -14.65 9.58
C ILE A 393 -13.13 -13.92 8.80
N VAL A 394 -12.89 -12.66 8.46
CA VAL A 394 -13.84 -11.84 7.69
C VAL A 394 -13.25 -11.62 6.31
N ASN A 395 -13.72 -12.39 5.33
CA ASN A 395 -13.38 -12.20 3.93
C ASN A 395 -14.10 -10.96 3.39
N ASP A 396 -13.36 -9.90 3.15
CA ASP A 396 -13.83 -8.59 2.72
C ASP A 396 -14.02 -8.51 1.19
N ALA A 397 -14.70 -9.51 0.62
CA ALA A 397 -14.87 -9.69 -0.82
C ALA A 397 -13.52 -9.71 -1.58
N SER A 398 -12.61 -10.60 -1.15
CA SER A 398 -11.31 -10.78 -1.77
C SER A 398 -11.44 -11.01 -3.29
N PRO A 399 -10.71 -10.25 -4.14
CA PRO A 399 -10.65 -10.52 -5.58
C PRO A 399 -9.71 -11.70 -5.90
N ASN A 400 -8.98 -12.23 -4.92
CA ASN A 400 -7.95 -13.24 -5.11
C ASN A 400 -8.55 -14.65 -5.02
N PRO A 401 -8.61 -15.43 -6.12
CA PRO A 401 -9.24 -16.74 -6.13
C PRO A 401 -8.52 -17.76 -5.21
N ASP A 402 -7.21 -17.61 -4.99
CA ASP A 402 -6.45 -18.50 -4.11
C ASP A 402 -6.82 -18.30 -2.63
N ILE A 403 -7.15 -17.07 -2.24
CA ILE A 403 -7.70 -16.78 -0.91
C ILE A 403 -9.05 -17.47 -0.75
N LEU A 404 -9.97 -17.31 -1.71
CA LEU A 404 -11.29 -17.94 -1.65
C LEU A 404 -11.18 -19.47 -1.54
N LYS A 405 -10.31 -20.07 -2.36
CA LYS A 405 -10.01 -21.51 -2.32
C LYS A 405 -9.46 -21.93 -0.95
N TYR A 406 -8.48 -21.20 -0.42
CA TYR A 406 -7.92 -21.51 0.90
C TYR A 406 -8.94 -21.39 2.03
N LEU A 407 -9.75 -20.33 2.06
CA LEU A 407 -10.79 -20.14 3.05
C LEU A 407 -11.82 -21.28 3.02
N SER A 408 -12.23 -21.71 1.82
CA SER A 408 -13.13 -22.86 1.66
C SER A 408 -12.54 -24.17 2.20
N HIS A 409 -11.22 -24.35 2.13
CA HIS A 409 -10.55 -25.54 2.64
C HIS A 409 -10.47 -25.56 4.17
N ILE A 410 -10.38 -24.40 4.83
CA ILE A 410 -10.26 -24.31 6.28
C ILE A 410 -11.59 -24.08 7.01
N LYS A 411 -12.70 -23.84 6.29
CA LYS A 411 -14.00 -23.49 6.87
C LYS A 411 -14.56 -24.49 7.89
N ASN A 412 -14.16 -25.77 7.78
CA ASN A 412 -14.62 -26.86 8.65
C ASN A 412 -13.65 -27.17 9.80
N LYS A 413 -12.57 -26.40 9.97
CA LYS A 413 -11.65 -26.60 11.10
C LYS A 413 -12.32 -26.19 12.42
N PRO A 414 -12.05 -26.91 13.52
CA PRO A 414 -12.55 -26.51 14.83
C PRO A 414 -12.06 -25.10 15.18
N ASP A 415 -12.90 -24.34 15.88
CA ASP A 415 -12.64 -22.95 16.30
C ASP A 415 -12.38 -21.96 15.16
N VAL A 416 -12.81 -22.25 13.93
CA VAL A 416 -12.76 -21.31 12.80
C VAL A 416 -14.17 -20.94 12.37
N PHE A 417 -14.46 -19.65 12.34
CA PHE A 417 -15.70 -19.09 11.81
C PHE A 417 -15.37 -18.11 10.68
N ILE A 418 -16.03 -18.24 9.53
CA ILE A 418 -15.75 -17.41 8.35
C ILE A 418 -17.00 -16.61 7.98
N LEU A 419 -16.84 -15.29 7.92
CA LEU A 419 -17.82 -14.36 7.36
C LEU A 419 -17.37 -13.91 5.97
N ASN A 420 -18.30 -13.81 5.03
CA ASN A 420 -18.04 -13.22 3.71
C ASN A 420 -18.81 -11.91 3.56
N ASN A 421 -18.14 -10.86 3.12
CA ASN A 421 -18.78 -9.64 2.63
C ASN A 421 -19.11 -9.81 1.13
N GLU A 422 -20.20 -9.18 0.68
CA GLU A 422 -20.57 -9.16 -0.74
C GLU A 422 -19.72 -8.17 -1.56
N LYS A 423 -19.17 -7.15 -0.89
CA LYS A 423 -18.32 -6.11 -1.47
C LYS A 423 -17.23 -5.72 -0.47
N ASN A 424 -16.15 -5.11 -0.93
CA ASN A 424 -15.11 -4.58 -0.06
C ASN A 424 -15.68 -3.42 0.78
N LEU A 425 -15.78 -3.63 2.10
CA LEU A 425 -16.31 -2.69 3.09
C LEU A 425 -15.20 -1.91 3.80
N GLY A 426 -13.94 -2.33 3.69
CA GLY A 426 -12.82 -1.76 4.40
C GLY A 426 -12.65 -2.32 5.82
N PHE A 427 -11.52 -1.96 6.44
CA PHE A 427 -11.10 -2.54 7.71
C PHE A 427 -12.10 -2.32 8.86
N PRO A 428 -12.59 -1.09 9.15
CA PRO A 428 -13.47 -0.84 10.30
C PRO A 428 -14.77 -1.66 10.23
N LYS A 429 -15.42 -1.69 9.07
CA LYS A 429 -16.68 -2.43 8.85
C LYS A 429 -16.48 -3.93 8.96
N SER A 430 -15.43 -4.45 8.32
CA SER A 430 -15.09 -5.87 8.37
C SER A 430 -14.76 -6.33 9.79
N VAL A 431 -13.96 -5.55 10.53
CA VAL A 431 -13.67 -5.83 11.94
C VAL A 431 -14.94 -5.78 12.79
N ASN A 432 -15.77 -4.75 12.64
CA ASN A 432 -17.02 -4.63 13.40
C ASN A 432 -17.99 -5.77 13.12
N ARG A 433 -18.06 -6.28 11.88
CA ARG A 433 -18.82 -7.52 11.59
C ARG A 433 -18.29 -8.70 12.41
N GLY A 434 -16.98 -8.85 12.52
CA GLY A 434 -16.34 -9.86 13.36
C GLY A 434 -16.62 -9.65 14.85
N LEU A 435 -16.50 -8.42 15.35
CA LEU A 435 -16.76 -8.06 16.76
C LEU A 435 -18.19 -8.37 17.18
N ARG A 436 -19.17 -8.20 16.29
CA ARG A 436 -20.57 -8.55 16.55
C ARG A 436 -20.83 -10.06 16.68
N GLN A 437 -19.87 -10.92 16.33
CA GLN A 437 -19.95 -12.38 16.51
C GLN A 437 -19.28 -12.87 17.79
N ARG A 438 -18.80 -11.96 18.64
CA ARG A 438 -18.18 -12.24 19.93
C ARG A 438 -19.20 -12.84 20.90
N ARG A 439 -18.75 -13.79 21.72
CA ARG A 439 -19.55 -14.36 22.82
C ARG A 439 -19.55 -13.38 24.01
N PRO A 440 -20.56 -13.41 24.90
CA PRO A 440 -20.54 -12.63 26.14
C PRO A 440 -19.24 -12.86 26.92
N TYR A 441 -18.65 -11.79 27.45
CA TYR A 441 -17.40 -11.83 28.24
C TYR A 441 -16.14 -12.34 27.52
N GLU A 442 -16.19 -12.54 26.19
CA GLU A 442 -15.06 -13.00 25.40
C GLU A 442 -14.15 -11.83 25.02
N ASP A 443 -12.87 -11.87 25.37
CA ASP A 443 -11.92 -10.85 24.94
C ASP A 443 -11.66 -10.97 23.42
N VAL A 444 -11.09 -9.94 22.81
CA VAL A 444 -10.82 -9.95 21.37
C VAL A 444 -9.38 -9.62 21.04
N VAL A 445 -8.91 -10.16 19.93
CA VAL A 445 -7.71 -9.68 19.26
C VAL A 445 -8.07 -9.27 17.85
N LEU A 446 -7.82 -8.02 17.49
CA LEU A 446 -7.78 -7.58 16.10
C LEU A 446 -6.41 -7.95 15.53
N LEU A 447 -6.37 -8.67 14.42
CA LEU A 447 -5.11 -9.16 13.84
C LEU A 447 -5.13 -9.01 12.32
N ASN A 448 -4.18 -8.25 11.77
CA ASN A 448 -4.03 -8.14 10.32
C ASN A 448 -3.66 -9.49 9.69
N SER A 449 -4.13 -9.70 8.44
CA SER A 449 -3.91 -10.94 7.69
C SER A 449 -2.47 -11.15 7.22
N ASP A 450 -1.58 -10.18 7.39
CA ASP A 450 -0.15 -10.23 7.03
C ASP A 450 0.76 -10.29 8.27
N THR A 451 0.25 -10.79 9.40
CA THR A 451 1.04 -10.94 10.62
C THR A 451 1.68 -12.31 10.77
N LEU A 452 2.81 -12.35 11.49
CA LEU A 452 3.57 -13.55 11.83
C LEU A 452 3.58 -13.71 13.36
N VAL A 453 2.56 -14.38 13.88
CA VAL A 453 2.43 -14.66 15.31
C VAL A 453 3.36 -15.81 15.77
N CYS A 454 3.81 -15.73 17.02
CA CYS A 454 4.77 -16.67 17.61
C CYS A 454 4.11 -17.55 18.67
N ARG A 455 4.77 -18.62 19.12
CA ARG A 455 4.32 -19.42 20.27
C ARG A 455 4.08 -18.52 21.50
N ASN A 456 2.98 -18.78 22.22
CA ASN A 456 2.55 -18.06 23.44
C ASN A 456 2.23 -16.57 23.27
N TRP A 457 2.20 -16.03 22.06
CA TRP A 457 1.92 -14.61 21.80
C TRP A 457 0.64 -14.12 22.50
N LEU A 458 -0.46 -14.89 22.36
CA LEU A 458 -1.75 -14.54 22.95
C LEU A 458 -1.68 -14.53 24.47
N THR A 459 -1.05 -15.54 25.08
CA THR A 459 -0.88 -15.60 26.53
C THR A 459 -0.10 -14.40 27.06
N GLN A 460 0.91 -13.93 26.33
CA GLN A 460 1.67 -12.73 26.73
C GLN A 460 0.82 -11.46 26.65
N LEU A 461 -0.01 -11.33 25.60
CA LEU A 461 -0.98 -10.23 25.51
C LEU A 461 -2.00 -10.26 26.66
N GLN A 462 -2.53 -11.43 27.00
CA GLN A 462 -3.43 -11.59 28.15
C GLN A 462 -2.73 -11.22 29.46
N ARG A 463 -1.49 -11.66 29.67
CA ARG A 463 -0.70 -11.27 30.86
C ARG A 463 -0.51 -9.76 30.96
N ALA A 464 -0.28 -9.06 29.84
CA ALA A 464 -0.13 -7.61 29.84
C ALA A 464 -1.48 -6.91 30.11
N ALA A 465 -2.56 -7.35 29.45
CA ALA A 465 -3.89 -6.76 29.60
C ALA A 465 -4.52 -6.99 30.99
N TYR A 466 -4.16 -8.09 31.66
CA TYR A 466 -4.63 -8.42 33.01
C TYR A 466 -3.59 -8.12 34.10
N ALA A 467 -2.49 -7.44 33.77
CA ALA A 467 -1.51 -7.01 34.77
C ALA A 467 -2.14 -6.04 35.79
N GLN A 468 -3.06 -5.19 35.31
CA GLN A 468 -3.81 -4.23 36.13
C GLN A 468 -5.26 -4.16 35.62
N THR A 469 -6.19 -3.80 36.50
CA THR A 469 -7.64 -3.85 36.21
C THR A 469 -8.08 -2.83 35.17
N ASP A 470 -7.40 -1.68 35.15
CA ASP A 470 -7.64 -0.50 34.32
C ASP A 470 -6.97 -0.58 32.94
N ILE A 471 -6.18 -1.61 32.64
CA ILE A 471 -5.64 -1.80 31.28
C ILE A 471 -6.76 -2.36 30.40
N GLY A 472 -7.12 -1.62 29.35
CA GLY A 472 -8.16 -2.01 28.39
C GLY A 472 -7.60 -2.76 27.18
N THR A 473 -6.39 -2.38 26.75
CA THR A 473 -5.77 -2.94 25.53
C THR A 473 -4.28 -3.24 25.71
N ALA A 474 -3.78 -4.21 24.93
CA ALA A 474 -2.36 -4.52 24.85
C ALA A 474 -1.93 -4.76 23.39
N THR A 475 -0.79 -4.20 22.99
CA THR A 475 -0.24 -4.32 21.63
C THR A 475 1.21 -4.81 21.70
N PRO A 476 1.61 -5.85 20.92
CA PRO A 476 2.98 -6.36 20.94
C PRO A 476 3.94 -5.45 20.16
N LEU A 477 5.25 -5.65 20.34
CA LEU A 477 6.24 -5.04 19.44
C LEU A 477 6.23 -5.72 18.06
N SER A 478 6.59 -4.96 17.01
CA SER A 478 6.66 -5.44 15.63
C SER A 478 7.79 -4.77 14.83
N ASN A 479 8.07 -5.24 13.61
CA ASN A 479 9.03 -4.60 12.71
C ASN A 479 8.48 -3.30 12.10
N ASN A 480 7.17 -3.21 11.86
CA ASN A 480 6.58 -2.04 11.22
C ASN A 480 5.22 -1.73 11.89
N ALA A 481 5.27 -1.01 13.00
CA ALA A 481 4.10 -0.67 13.82
C ALA A 481 4.27 0.66 14.55
N THR A 482 4.76 1.69 13.83
CA THR A 482 4.95 3.06 14.35
C THR A 482 5.63 3.07 15.73
N ILE A 483 4.94 3.47 16.80
CA ILE A 483 5.45 3.55 18.17
C ILE A 483 5.92 2.19 18.73
N PHE A 484 5.37 1.07 18.23
CA PHE A 484 5.71 -0.30 18.64
C PHE A 484 6.86 -0.92 17.82
N SER A 485 7.48 -0.14 16.93
CA SER A 485 8.50 -0.64 16.00
C SER A 485 9.79 -1.05 16.71
N TYR A 486 10.39 -2.14 16.26
CA TYR A 486 11.67 -2.67 16.71
C TYR A 486 12.36 -3.40 15.53
N PRO A 487 13.70 -3.30 15.36
CA PRO A 487 14.68 -2.63 16.23
C PRO A 487 14.67 -1.11 16.21
N SER A 488 14.41 -0.49 15.06
CA SER A 488 14.32 0.97 14.94
C SER A 488 12.91 1.46 15.29
N ALA A 489 12.85 2.59 16.01
CA ALA A 489 11.61 3.33 16.25
C ALA A 489 11.05 4.02 15.00
N THR A 490 11.86 4.16 13.92
CA THR A 490 11.45 4.84 12.67
C THR A 490 10.44 4.06 11.82
N GLY A 491 10.11 2.81 12.19
CA GLY A 491 9.14 1.98 11.47
C GLY A 491 9.68 1.30 10.20
N VAL A 492 10.86 1.67 9.72
CA VAL A 492 11.50 1.06 8.55
C VAL A 492 12.46 -0.04 8.99
N ASN A 493 11.91 -1.19 9.38
CA ASN A 493 12.71 -2.36 9.74
C ASN A 493 12.58 -3.48 8.68
N PRO A 494 13.61 -4.33 8.51
CA PRO A 494 13.53 -5.49 7.63
C PRO A 494 12.35 -6.38 7.97
N ILE A 495 11.68 -6.92 6.95
CA ILE A 495 10.59 -7.88 7.12
C ILE A 495 11.21 -9.19 7.66
N PRO A 496 10.84 -9.64 8.88
CA PRO A 496 11.37 -10.86 9.45
C PRO A 496 10.64 -12.09 8.88
N ASP A 497 11.33 -13.23 8.81
CA ASP A 497 10.65 -14.50 8.62
C ASP A 497 10.05 -15.03 9.94
N ALA A 498 9.24 -16.09 9.86
CA ALA A 498 8.59 -16.68 11.03
C ALA A 498 9.59 -17.22 12.07
N ARG A 499 10.78 -17.68 11.66
CA ARG A 499 11.81 -18.19 12.57
C ARG A 499 12.46 -17.04 13.34
N ALA A 500 12.78 -15.94 12.66
CA ALA A 500 13.30 -14.72 13.26
C ALA A 500 12.31 -14.14 14.28
N CYS A 501 11.02 -14.08 13.93
CA CYS A 501 9.96 -13.68 14.87
C CYS A 501 9.94 -14.58 16.12
N GLN A 502 9.96 -15.91 15.92
CA GLN A 502 9.91 -16.87 17.02
C GLN A 502 11.12 -16.77 17.95
N ASN A 503 12.33 -16.59 17.41
CA ASN A 503 13.55 -16.41 18.19
C ASN A 503 13.49 -15.12 19.02
N LEU A 504 13.04 -14.04 18.41
CA LEU A 504 12.90 -12.75 19.10
C LEU A 504 11.85 -12.80 20.21
N SER A 505 10.67 -13.35 19.92
CA SER A 505 9.60 -13.56 20.91
C SER A 505 10.06 -14.45 22.08
N ALA A 506 10.86 -15.49 21.81
CA ALA A 506 11.40 -16.36 22.87
C ALA A 506 12.39 -15.62 23.79
N ILE A 507 13.21 -14.70 23.26
CA ILE A 507 14.10 -13.86 24.07
C ILE A 507 13.27 -12.88 24.91
N MET A 508 12.32 -12.16 24.29
CA MET A 508 11.42 -11.24 24.99
C MET A 508 10.67 -11.91 26.12
N SER A 509 10.15 -13.11 25.88
CA SER A 509 9.42 -13.91 26.87
C SER A 509 10.26 -14.26 28.10
N ARG A 510 11.56 -14.55 27.94
CA ARG A 510 12.48 -14.81 29.06
C ARG A 510 12.85 -13.55 29.84
N MET A 511 12.88 -12.41 29.18
CA MET A 511 13.29 -11.13 29.77
C MET A 511 12.17 -10.37 30.47
N TRP A 512 10.92 -10.67 30.12
CA TRP A 512 9.75 -9.93 30.54
C TRP A 512 9.11 -10.56 31.78
N HIS A 513 8.96 -9.75 32.82
CA HIS A 513 8.42 -10.14 34.11
C HIS A 513 7.03 -9.57 34.38
N GLY A 514 6.38 -8.99 33.36
CA GLY A 514 5.04 -8.42 33.46
C GLY A 514 5.02 -6.89 33.45
N GLU A 515 6.17 -6.24 33.21
CA GLU A 515 6.26 -4.79 33.10
C GLU A 515 5.41 -4.29 31.92
N THR A 516 4.64 -3.23 32.15
CA THR A 516 3.81 -2.58 31.14
C THR A 516 4.33 -1.17 30.89
N VAL A 517 4.31 -0.74 29.63
CA VAL A 517 4.62 0.65 29.24
C VAL A 517 3.36 1.26 28.66
N ASP A 518 2.88 2.34 29.26
CA ASP A 518 1.70 3.05 28.78
C ASP A 518 1.97 3.68 27.41
N VAL A 519 1.00 3.53 26.52
CA VAL A 519 1.00 4.07 25.15
C VAL A 519 -0.26 4.90 24.94
N PRO A 520 -0.19 5.97 24.11
CA PRO A 520 -1.33 6.85 23.89
C PRO A 520 -2.43 6.19 23.05
N THR A 521 -2.09 5.14 22.31
CA THR A 521 -3.01 4.40 21.44
C THR A 521 -2.54 2.97 21.26
N ALA A 522 -3.48 2.04 21.13
CA ALA A 522 -3.20 0.71 20.59
C ALA A 522 -2.98 0.78 19.06
N HIS A 523 -2.57 -0.33 18.45
CA HIS A 523 -2.34 -0.42 17.01
C HIS A 523 -3.07 -1.61 16.38
N GLY A 524 -3.85 -1.35 15.32
CA GLY A 524 -4.75 -2.32 14.69
C GLY A 524 -4.09 -3.55 14.04
N PHE A 525 -2.76 -3.56 13.83
CA PHE A 525 -2.08 -4.72 13.26
C PHE A 525 -2.17 -5.96 14.19
N CYS A 526 -2.12 -5.72 15.50
CA CYS A 526 -2.29 -6.72 16.54
C CYS A 526 -2.71 -6.03 17.85
N MET A 527 -4.02 -5.98 18.11
CA MET A 527 -4.60 -5.26 19.25
C MET A 527 -5.44 -6.21 20.10
N TYR A 528 -4.99 -6.50 21.31
CA TYR A 528 -5.81 -7.17 22.32
C TYR A 528 -6.74 -6.15 22.98
N VAL A 529 -8.02 -6.49 23.15
CA VAL A 529 -9.01 -5.66 23.84
C VAL A 529 -9.80 -6.52 24.83
N LYS A 530 -9.85 -6.10 26.09
CA LYS A 530 -10.69 -6.75 27.10
C LYS A 530 -12.17 -6.53 26.79
N SER A 531 -12.98 -7.54 27.07
CA SER A 531 -14.43 -7.52 26.94
C SER A 531 -15.06 -6.30 27.60
N ALA A 532 -14.70 -6.03 28.86
CA ALA A 532 -15.25 -4.89 29.61
C ALA A 532 -14.91 -3.53 28.98
N CYS A 533 -13.68 -3.37 28.49
CA CYS A 533 -13.26 -2.16 27.79
C CYS A 533 -14.03 -2.00 26.48
N LEU A 534 -14.18 -3.07 25.69
CA LEU A 534 -14.95 -3.06 24.45
C LEU A 534 -16.44 -2.78 24.69
N GLU A 535 -17.03 -3.34 25.75
CA GLU A 535 -18.44 -3.14 26.10
C GLU A 535 -18.74 -1.70 26.50
N GLN A 536 -17.87 -1.08 27.30
CA GLN A 536 -18.03 0.32 27.71
C GLN A 536 -17.70 1.30 26.58
N THR A 537 -16.65 1.01 25.80
CA THR A 537 -16.18 1.90 24.73
C THR A 537 -17.07 1.81 23.49
N GLY A 538 -17.59 0.63 23.17
CA GLY A 538 -18.31 0.37 21.92
C GLY A 538 -17.40 0.03 20.74
N LEU A 539 -18.00 -0.16 19.57
CA LEU A 539 -17.31 -0.60 18.34
C LEU A 539 -16.40 0.50 17.72
N LEU A 540 -15.71 0.13 16.63
CA LEU A 540 -14.92 1.08 15.83
C LEU A 540 -15.86 2.02 15.04
N ARG A 541 -15.45 3.28 14.85
CA ARG A 541 -16.21 4.31 14.11
C ARG A 541 -16.12 4.12 12.59
N GLU A 542 -16.86 3.12 12.10
CA GLU A 542 -16.94 2.77 10.67
C GLU A 542 -17.67 3.80 9.79
N ASP A 543 -18.29 4.79 10.42
CA ASP A 543 -19.07 5.87 9.81
C ASP A 543 -18.19 7.08 9.40
N ILE A 544 -17.04 7.28 10.05
CA ILE A 544 -16.15 8.43 9.78
C ILE A 544 -14.84 8.01 9.09
N PHE A 545 -14.21 6.91 9.52
CA PHE A 545 -12.86 6.53 9.07
C PHE A 545 -12.81 5.81 7.72
N ALA A 546 -13.94 5.71 7.02
CA ALA A 546 -14.06 5.11 5.70
C ALA A 546 -13.41 3.70 5.63
N GLN A 547 -12.33 3.52 4.85
CA GLN A 547 -11.66 2.23 4.68
C GLN A 547 -10.71 1.83 5.82
N GLY A 548 -10.36 2.75 6.73
CA GLY A 548 -9.46 2.50 7.87
C GLY A 548 -8.47 3.64 8.12
N TYR A 549 -7.50 3.41 9.01
CA TYR A 549 -6.54 4.38 9.56
C TYR A 549 -7.21 5.43 10.46
N GLY A 550 -7.14 5.24 11.78
CA GLY A 550 -7.66 6.20 12.77
C GLY A 550 -8.75 5.62 13.67
N GLU A 551 -9.44 4.58 13.22
CA GLU A 551 -10.52 3.93 13.97
C GLU A 551 -10.07 3.30 15.29
N GLU A 552 -8.87 2.70 15.33
CA GLU A 552 -8.31 2.15 16.56
C GLU A 552 -7.75 3.24 17.48
N ASN A 553 -7.32 4.35 16.88
CA ASN A 553 -6.85 5.52 17.61
C ASN A 553 -8.02 6.22 18.30
N ASP A 554 -9.12 6.42 17.58
CA ASP A 554 -10.38 6.91 18.14
C ASP A 554 -10.91 5.98 19.23
N PHE A 555 -10.91 4.65 19.01
CA PHE A 555 -11.27 3.70 20.05
C PHE A 555 -10.41 3.88 21.30
N SER A 556 -9.10 4.03 21.14
CA SER A 556 -8.18 4.23 22.26
C SER A 556 -8.46 5.55 23.00
N CYS A 557 -8.68 6.64 22.29
CA CYS A 557 -9.03 7.93 22.91
C CYS A 557 -10.36 7.85 23.69
N ARG A 558 -11.40 7.22 23.11
CA ARG A 558 -12.68 7.00 23.80
C ARG A 558 -12.54 6.11 25.03
N ALA A 559 -11.78 5.02 24.92
CA ALA A 559 -11.50 4.14 26.06
C ALA A 559 -10.72 4.88 27.16
N THR A 560 -9.73 5.69 26.79
CA THR A 560 -8.96 6.54 27.72
C THR A 560 -9.85 7.53 28.46
N ALA A 561 -10.82 8.15 27.77
CA ALA A 561 -11.80 9.03 28.39
C ALA A 561 -12.69 8.32 29.43
N LEU A 562 -12.82 6.99 29.35
CA LEU A 562 -13.51 6.15 30.32
C LEU A 562 -12.58 5.59 31.43
N GLY A 563 -11.30 6.01 31.45
CA GLY A 563 -10.31 5.60 32.44
C GLY A 563 -9.51 4.34 32.09
N TRP A 564 -9.65 3.81 30.87
CA TRP A 564 -8.84 2.67 30.42
C TRP A 564 -7.45 3.10 30.00
N ARG A 565 -6.44 2.29 30.31
CA ARG A 565 -5.06 2.44 29.81
C ARG A 565 -4.78 1.48 28.65
N HIS A 566 -3.82 1.87 27.82
CA HIS A 566 -3.31 1.07 26.71
C HIS A 566 -1.83 0.80 26.95
N VAL A 567 -1.37 -0.44 26.74
CA VAL A 567 0.01 -0.80 27.05
C VAL A 567 0.72 -1.54 25.92
N ALA A 568 2.04 -1.34 25.83
CA ALA A 568 2.90 -2.20 25.04
C ALA A 568 3.14 -3.53 25.76
N CYS A 569 2.91 -4.65 25.07
CA CYS A 569 3.25 -5.99 25.54
C CYS A 569 4.71 -6.29 25.20
N LEU A 570 5.56 -6.23 26.22
CA LEU A 570 7.00 -6.47 26.10
C LEU A 570 7.36 -7.96 26.13
N GLY A 571 6.38 -8.85 26.22
CA GLY A 571 6.59 -10.29 26.35
C GLY A 571 6.61 -11.08 25.03
N THR A 572 6.25 -10.46 23.91
CA THR A 572 6.19 -11.13 22.61
C THR A 572 6.43 -10.16 21.46
N PHE A 573 6.92 -10.71 20.35
CA PHE A 573 7.03 -10.04 19.06
C PHE A 573 6.03 -10.64 18.08
N VAL A 574 5.42 -9.79 17.24
CA VAL A 574 4.59 -10.22 16.11
C VAL A 574 5.14 -9.55 14.86
N GLY A 575 5.61 -10.37 13.90
CA GLY A 575 6.08 -9.84 12.63
C GLY A 575 4.92 -9.29 11.81
N HIS A 576 5.16 -8.24 11.02
CA HIS A 576 4.23 -7.64 10.09
C HIS A 576 4.88 -7.71 8.71
N ALA A 577 4.35 -8.59 7.86
CA ALA A 577 4.86 -8.87 6.52
C ALA A 577 4.45 -7.82 5.49
N GLU A 578 3.85 -6.72 5.94
CA GLU A 578 3.36 -5.61 5.12
C GLU A 578 4.37 -5.28 4.02
N SER A 579 3.97 -5.48 2.77
CA SER A 579 4.69 -4.90 1.65
C SER A 579 4.62 -3.39 1.85
N GLN A 580 5.78 -2.73 1.95
CA GLN A 580 5.91 -1.27 1.93
C GLN A 580 5.47 -0.76 0.56
N SER A 581 4.17 -0.87 0.30
CA SER A 581 3.52 -0.43 -0.91
C SER A 581 3.17 1.02 -0.63
N PHE A 582 4.04 1.93 -1.10
CA PHE A 582 3.74 3.35 -1.18
C PHE A 582 2.59 3.53 -2.18
N SER A 583 1.36 3.30 -1.73
CA SER A 583 0.17 3.69 -2.45
C SER A 583 -0.12 5.15 -2.10
N PRO A 584 -0.11 6.08 -3.07
CA PRO A 584 -0.43 7.48 -2.80
C PRO A 584 -1.80 7.64 -2.11
N VAL A 585 -2.72 6.71 -2.40
CA VAL A 585 -4.05 6.67 -1.78
C VAL A 585 -3.99 6.40 -0.27
N LYS A 586 -3.06 5.54 0.18
CA LYS A 586 -2.88 5.24 1.62
C LYS A 586 -2.45 6.49 2.37
N SER A 587 -1.46 7.22 1.85
CA SER A 587 -0.97 8.45 2.47
C SER A 587 -2.05 9.52 2.55
N ASP A 588 -2.84 9.70 1.48
CA ASP A 588 -3.93 10.68 1.45
C ASP A 588 -5.05 10.31 2.45
N LEU A 589 -5.38 9.02 2.60
CA LEU A 589 -6.37 8.56 3.58
C LEU A 589 -5.88 8.75 5.02
N ILE A 590 -4.61 8.44 5.31
CA ILE A 590 -4.01 8.68 6.64
C ILE A 590 -4.08 10.17 6.98
N ALA A 591 -3.72 11.06 6.04
CA ALA A 591 -3.76 12.50 6.27
C ALA A 591 -5.18 12.99 6.58
N ARG A 592 -6.18 12.64 5.74
CA ARG A 592 -7.59 12.97 6.00
C ARG A 592 -8.05 12.49 7.37
N ASN A 593 -7.72 11.25 7.72
CA ASN A 593 -8.22 10.67 8.96
C ASN A 593 -7.49 11.21 10.19
N LEU A 594 -6.24 11.68 10.05
CA LEU A 594 -5.55 12.42 11.10
C LEU A 594 -6.21 13.78 11.38
N ASP A 595 -6.65 14.49 10.33
CA ASP A 595 -7.41 15.74 10.51
C ASP A 595 -8.72 15.49 11.26
N ILE A 596 -9.44 14.43 10.87
CA ILE A 596 -10.65 13.97 11.57
C ILE A 596 -10.33 13.62 13.03
N MET A 597 -9.27 12.86 13.28
CA MET A 597 -8.84 12.47 14.62
C MET A 597 -8.61 13.68 15.52
N ASN A 598 -7.94 14.72 15.03
CA ASN A 598 -7.73 15.95 15.79
C ASN A 598 -9.01 16.77 15.96
N GLY A 599 -9.98 16.64 15.06
CA GLY A 599 -11.31 17.22 15.25
C GLY A 599 -12.12 16.51 16.35
N LEU A 600 -12.04 15.17 16.43
CA LEU A 600 -12.70 14.37 17.48
C LEU A 600 -12.00 14.48 18.83
N HIS A 601 -10.66 14.46 18.82
CA HIS A 601 -9.79 14.39 19.99
C HIS A 601 -8.71 15.49 19.87
N PRO A 602 -9.02 16.75 20.22
CA PRO A 602 -8.10 17.87 20.04
C PRO A 602 -6.73 17.65 20.70
N GLY A 603 -5.66 17.82 19.92
CA GLY A 603 -4.28 17.64 20.37
C GLY A 603 -3.78 16.19 20.33
N TYR A 604 -4.50 15.28 19.67
CA TYR A 604 -4.09 13.89 19.48
C TYR A 604 -2.72 13.77 18.80
N ASP A 605 -2.49 14.51 17.71
CA ASP A 605 -1.20 14.51 17.01
C ASP A 605 -0.03 14.94 17.92
N GLN A 606 -0.24 15.99 18.73
CA GLN A 606 0.74 16.48 19.71
C GLN A 606 0.98 15.46 20.82
N LEU A 607 -0.04 14.73 21.26
CA LEU A 607 0.09 13.64 22.22
C LEU A 607 1.00 12.54 21.67
N ILE A 608 0.78 12.13 20.41
CA ILE A 608 1.62 11.11 19.75
C ILE A 608 3.06 11.61 19.60
N ALA A 609 3.26 12.83 19.09
CA ALA A 609 4.58 13.42 18.91
C ALA A 609 5.36 13.50 20.23
N ARG A 610 4.73 14.00 21.31
CA ARG A 610 5.37 14.05 22.64
C ARG A 610 5.74 12.68 23.19
N TRP A 611 4.92 11.66 22.94
CA TRP A 611 5.24 10.29 23.35
C TRP A 611 6.42 9.75 22.54
N GLN A 612 6.44 9.98 21.22
CA GLN A 612 7.54 9.57 20.34
C GLN A 612 8.86 10.24 20.71
N ASP A 613 8.84 11.54 21.03
CA ASP A 613 10.03 12.29 21.46
C ASP A 613 10.61 11.77 22.79
N ARG A 614 9.75 11.34 23.72
CA ARG A 614 10.16 10.75 25.00
C ARG A 614 10.68 9.32 24.86
N ASP A 615 10.22 8.61 23.83
CA ASP A 615 10.45 7.18 23.54
C ASP A 615 10.55 6.28 24.80
N PRO A 616 9.46 6.09 25.57
CA PRO A 616 9.47 5.24 26.77
C PRO A 616 9.88 3.78 26.51
N LEU A 617 9.83 3.32 25.25
CA LEU A 617 10.27 1.98 24.87
C LEU A 617 11.78 1.87 24.63
N ALA A 618 12.51 2.99 24.51
CA ALA A 618 13.96 2.99 24.26
C ALA A 618 14.75 2.12 25.25
N PRO A 619 14.52 2.16 26.58
CA PRO A 619 15.25 1.32 27.53
C PRO A 619 15.02 -0.17 27.27
N TYR A 620 13.78 -0.57 26.95
CA TYR A 620 13.46 -1.95 26.66
C TYR A 620 14.09 -2.42 25.33
N ARG A 621 14.04 -1.60 24.27
CA ARG A 621 14.71 -1.92 22.98
C ARG A 621 16.21 -2.19 23.19
N LYS A 622 16.89 -1.31 23.94
CA LYS A 622 18.31 -1.48 24.31
C LYS A 622 18.56 -2.78 25.08
N LYS A 623 17.73 -3.09 26.08
CA LYS A 623 17.81 -4.35 26.84
C LYS A 623 17.65 -5.57 25.91
N LEU A 624 16.71 -5.49 24.96
CA LEU A 624 16.44 -6.55 24.01
C LEU A 624 17.61 -6.77 23.04
N ASP A 625 18.24 -5.70 22.56
CA ASP A 625 19.46 -5.82 21.73
C ASP A 625 20.61 -6.50 22.47
N LEU A 626 20.84 -6.12 23.73
CA LEU A 626 21.87 -6.75 24.56
C LEU A 626 21.57 -8.25 24.79
N ALA A 627 20.31 -8.60 25.04
CA ALA A 627 19.91 -10.00 25.20
C ALA A 627 20.05 -10.80 23.91
N ARG A 628 19.70 -10.23 22.75
CA ARG A 628 19.91 -10.85 21.43
C ARG A 628 21.38 -11.06 21.11
N LEU A 629 22.22 -10.08 21.43
CA LEU A 629 23.67 -10.18 21.31
C LEU A 629 24.21 -11.31 22.19
N HIS A 630 23.87 -11.31 23.48
CA HIS A 630 24.33 -12.34 24.40
C HIS A 630 23.88 -13.75 23.98
N ASN A 631 22.62 -13.91 23.58
CA ASN A 631 22.08 -15.20 23.14
C ASN A 631 22.72 -15.71 21.85
N SER A 632 23.08 -14.81 20.92
CA SER A 632 23.71 -15.21 19.66
C SER A 632 25.21 -15.46 19.82
N ARG A 633 25.83 -14.83 20.81
CA ARG A 633 27.28 -14.59 20.89
C ARG A 633 27.75 -14.48 22.37
N PRO A 634 27.57 -15.53 23.20
CA PRO A 634 27.72 -15.45 24.66
C PRO A 634 29.13 -15.12 25.17
N PHE A 635 30.18 -15.36 24.37
CA PHE A 635 31.59 -15.20 24.76
C PHE A 635 32.35 -14.14 23.94
N LEU A 636 31.65 -13.25 23.26
CA LEU A 636 32.28 -12.31 22.33
C LEU A 636 32.83 -11.05 23.02
N LYS A 637 34.16 -11.00 23.14
CA LYS A 637 34.92 -9.79 23.49
C LYS A 637 34.61 -8.71 22.45
N SER A 638 33.86 -7.67 22.79
CA SER A 638 33.40 -6.61 21.88
C SER A 638 34.29 -5.36 21.95
N VAL A 639 34.35 -4.57 20.86
CA VAL A 639 35.06 -3.28 20.81
C VAL A 639 34.04 -2.20 20.44
N ILE A 640 33.89 -1.19 21.28
CA ILE A 640 33.01 -0.05 20.99
C ILE A 640 33.85 1.00 20.25
N LEU A 641 33.44 1.40 19.05
CA LEU A 641 34.02 2.53 18.34
C LEU A 641 33.04 3.71 18.40
N ILE A 642 33.46 4.79 19.06
CA ILE A 642 32.69 6.03 19.20
C ILE A 642 33.22 7.03 18.15
N MET A 643 32.32 7.66 17.40
CA MET A 643 32.63 8.67 16.40
C MET A 643 31.70 9.88 16.60
N HIS A 644 32.16 11.05 16.15
CA HIS A 644 31.29 12.23 16.02
C HIS A 644 30.39 12.13 14.77
N ASP A 645 29.36 12.98 14.72
CA ASP A 645 28.30 13.01 13.69
C ASP A 645 28.73 13.61 12.34
N ARG A 646 29.90 14.25 12.25
CA ARG A 646 30.41 14.79 10.98
C ARG A 646 30.81 13.69 9.98
N GLU A 647 30.26 13.79 8.77
CA GLU A 647 30.64 12.95 7.63
C GLU A 647 32.04 13.30 7.08
N GLY A 648 32.78 12.33 6.53
CA GLY A 648 34.11 12.56 5.97
C GLY A 648 35.06 11.35 5.99
N GLY A 649 36.37 11.59 5.90
CA GLY A 649 37.41 10.56 5.77
C GLY A 649 37.44 9.52 6.90
N ILE A 650 37.03 9.90 8.11
CA ILE A 650 36.90 8.98 9.26
C ILE A 650 35.80 7.94 9.00
N LEU A 651 34.64 8.35 8.47
CA LEU A 651 33.56 7.43 8.10
C LEU A 651 34.02 6.41 7.05
N ARG A 652 34.84 6.84 6.09
CA ARG A 652 35.45 5.95 5.08
C ARG A 652 36.51 5.02 5.67
N HIS A 653 37.33 5.48 6.61
CA HIS A 653 38.37 4.67 7.24
C HIS A 653 37.78 3.61 8.20
N VAL A 654 36.79 4.00 9.01
CA VAL A 654 36.03 3.03 9.81
C VAL A 654 35.23 2.13 8.86
N GLY A 655 34.62 2.70 7.80
CA GLY A 655 34.11 2.07 6.56
C GLY A 655 34.92 0.87 6.09
N HIS A 656 36.18 1.13 5.73
CA HIS A 656 37.12 0.13 5.25
C HIS A 656 37.47 -0.92 6.32
N ARG A 657 37.54 -0.54 7.60
CA ARG A 657 37.72 -1.51 8.69
C ARG A 657 36.47 -2.35 8.96
N PHE A 658 35.28 -1.94 8.49
CA PHE A 658 34.02 -2.69 8.59
C PHE A 658 33.91 -3.83 7.56
N MET A 659 34.40 -3.66 6.33
CA MET A 659 34.18 -4.59 5.21
C MET A 659 34.69 -6.03 5.44
N ASN A 660 35.56 -6.24 6.44
CA ASN A 660 36.17 -7.53 6.73
C ASN A 660 35.67 -8.21 8.04
N LYS A 661 34.59 -7.73 8.68
CA LYS A 661 34.08 -8.31 9.94
C LYS A 661 32.54 -8.33 10.02
N PRO A 662 31.91 -9.32 10.68
CA PRO A 662 30.45 -9.38 10.85
C PRO A 662 29.95 -8.39 11.93
N VAL A 663 29.00 -7.51 11.59
CA VAL A 663 28.58 -6.34 12.41
C VAL A 663 27.05 -6.28 12.64
N LEU A 664 26.64 -5.75 13.80
CA LEU A 664 25.27 -5.31 14.11
C LEU A 664 25.27 -3.78 14.27
N LEU A 665 24.44 -3.06 13.51
CA LEU A 665 24.29 -1.60 13.59
C LEU A 665 23.08 -1.26 14.45
N HIS A 666 23.26 -0.35 15.42
CA HIS A 666 22.16 0.33 16.11
C HIS A 666 22.36 1.83 15.91
N SER A 667 21.31 2.58 15.57
CA SER A 667 21.37 4.02 15.35
C SER A 667 20.26 4.72 16.13
N SER A 668 20.58 5.11 17.36
CA SER A 668 19.88 6.18 18.06
C SER A 668 20.91 6.80 19.01
N TRP A 669 21.43 7.96 18.60
CA TRP A 669 22.55 8.69 19.19
C TRP A 669 23.93 7.99 19.09
N CYS A 670 24.83 8.54 18.25
CA CYS A 670 26.31 8.41 18.27
C CYS A 670 26.98 7.12 18.80
N LEU A 671 26.42 5.91 18.61
CA LEU A 671 27.05 4.66 19.05
C LEU A 671 26.83 3.54 18.02
N LYS A 672 27.91 3.13 17.33
CA LYS A 672 27.95 1.91 16.50
C LYS A 672 28.72 0.83 17.26
N PHE A 673 28.07 -0.30 17.55
CA PHE A 673 28.70 -1.43 18.25
C PHE A 673 29.50 -2.31 17.26
N ILE A 674 30.72 -2.74 17.62
CA ILE A 674 31.51 -3.68 16.80
C ILE A 674 31.87 -4.91 17.65
N VAL A 675 31.70 -6.08 17.05
CA VAL A 675 32.03 -7.36 17.69
C VAL A 675 33.21 -8.03 16.93
N PRO A 676 34.42 -8.13 17.51
CA PRO A 676 35.55 -8.92 17.01
C PRO A 676 35.25 -10.43 17.01
N ALA A 677 35.33 -11.09 15.85
CA ALA A 677 35.55 -12.53 15.81
C ALA A 677 37.01 -12.82 16.24
N ALA A 678 37.21 -13.75 17.18
CA ALA A 678 38.52 -14.37 17.38
C ALA A 678 38.83 -15.24 16.16
N ARG A 679 40.07 -15.15 15.65
CA ARG A 679 40.59 -15.99 14.57
C ARG A 679 40.49 -17.45 14.98
N PHE A 680 39.94 -18.30 14.11
CA PHE A 680 40.23 -19.73 14.16
C PHE A 680 41.63 -19.93 13.55
N GLY A 681 42.52 -20.53 14.34
CA GLY A 681 43.63 -21.33 13.82
C GLY A 681 43.15 -22.78 13.76
N ASP A 682 43.43 -23.39 12.61
CA ASP A 682 43.25 -24.77 12.15
C ASP A 682 41.82 -25.36 12.09
#